data_AF-M4V748-F1
#
_entry.id   AF-M4V748-F1
#
_cell.length_a   1.000
_cell.length_b   1.000
_cell.length_c   1.000
_cell.angle_alpha   90.00
_cell.angle_beta   90.00
_cell.angle_gamma   90.00
#
_symmetry.space_group_name_H-M   'P 1'
#
loop_
_entity.id
_entity.type
_entity.pdbx_description
1 polymer ?
#
loop_
_entity_poly.entity_id
_entity_poly.type
_entity_poly.pdbx_seq_one_letter_code
_entity_poly.pdbx_strand_id
1 'polypeptide(L)'
;MISKICLAFLVIPMMLLSSCTEFTKGKPKKEEVVEIKQDAMSCLKDVPLDVQNFMKSEVTPADIDKTFSCIDDTLSQFQTRVEGRQEATSFNAEELFEIFEKFIEDSNISRDATRDLLSLKTALLGGSDQKITKDELTELRAYLLVIREEAKNLLPYAQLFTFQKTDAPLTKTMIKDGFAQLNLSLKNLLAASRMSQSSYGFEDFKRTIKNMNVLKEDQQGMLELADKVNTLLIGQQAAGGESERQIYIDNLTEVLRLYSTHIHGHVKFEISTPAVLNNLIEFIEDAVSLLEGTLQYRKTQKISMASLDPLISEVFEKEMMPLPVSSSTALSFYKTIVVRVLESGLAGDIMAFDGIKRVHFSNLKREIAVYKIYSKYLETIASESVLASSQNRRIPVETVQRQLRQFDPASETAILKDFDSETQRLIVNIVKELKEQFLIQKPSIYRNKKLMLYANQNLAQQNWVDLTRGFYVMMLSRQMLLGWGETPFVKLVKNAHASKRGMVQWYNEFKNFGIEIKAMDPRVENQGEASVIAANLFTASGNGDDKMSFSETLQSFNILISGGQTFNEMKQGLANANCNLSDMDVFGNPWNNEACFIGELKRGYKYYFSNLPALSVYLERLTPEQFQDFFVALLDAARKEEANKNVRLESADIKMMISLLYYMESLYAAHDSNNNFLLSPTEIRTAYPKFKNFATEFAREHSKAELDKFNGRLGRVAYSCYGEEDLIRESFIFLLFKGRTPKQEDLSTLPCVVTPGILRRITPDNLDNRRPLIQHEGEVGRRTIINTFKILKAVLSS
;
A
#
# COMPACT_ATOMS: atom_id res chain seq x y z
N MET A 1 3.83 24.76 -10.08
CA MET A 1 4.53 24.45 -8.82
C MET A 1 6.02 24.20 -9.09
N ILE A 2 6.46 23.03 -9.55
CA ILE A 2 7.86 22.81 -10.02
C ILE A 2 8.15 23.54 -11.36
N SER A 3 7.11 23.82 -12.13
CA SER A 3 6.97 24.85 -13.17
C SER A 3 7.93 26.02 -13.06
N LYS A 4 7.96 26.65 -11.88
CA LYS A 4 8.66 27.90 -11.65
C LYS A 4 10.13 27.72 -11.27
N ILE A 5 10.53 26.50 -10.89
CA ILE A 5 11.93 26.11 -10.67
C ILE A 5 12.59 25.75 -12.01
N CYS A 6 11.87 25.02 -12.89
CA CYS A 6 12.26 24.86 -14.30
C CYS A 6 12.26 26.21 -15.03
N LEU A 7 11.27 27.06 -14.73
CA LEU A 7 11.24 28.47 -15.15
C LEU A 7 12.52 29.14 -14.67
N ALA A 8 12.91 29.05 -13.40
CA ALA A 8 14.09 29.74 -12.92
C ALA A 8 15.41 29.29 -13.58
N PHE A 9 15.55 28.03 -14.01
CA PHE A 9 16.68 27.60 -14.84
C PHE A 9 16.69 28.25 -16.24
N LEU A 10 15.52 28.56 -16.82
CA LEU A 10 15.36 29.27 -18.09
C LEU A 10 15.30 30.79 -17.93
N VAL A 11 14.90 31.29 -16.76
CA VAL A 11 14.37 32.63 -16.53
C VAL A 11 15.22 33.45 -15.57
N ILE A 12 16.09 32.85 -14.76
CA ILE A 12 17.09 33.64 -14.04
C ILE A 12 17.92 34.51 -15.02
N PRO A 13 18.32 34.04 -16.22
CA PRO A 13 18.93 34.92 -17.22
C PRO A 13 17.97 35.95 -17.83
N MET A 14 16.66 35.67 -17.90
CA MET A 14 15.63 36.53 -18.54
C MET A 14 15.02 37.60 -17.61
N MET A 15 14.83 37.29 -16.33
CA MET A 15 14.25 38.19 -15.32
C MET A 15 15.18 39.33 -14.93
N LEU A 16 16.48 39.20 -15.20
CA LEU A 16 17.49 40.24 -14.95
C LEU A 16 17.41 41.43 -15.89
N LEU A 17 16.46 41.42 -16.82
CA LEU A 17 16.34 42.47 -17.82
C LEU A 17 14.96 43.11 -17.84
N SER A 18 14.00 42.65 -17.03
CA SER A 18 12.59 42.94 -17.25
C SER A 18 11.92 43.81 -16.16
N SER A 19 12.18 45.12 -16.18
CA SER A 19 11.20 46.18 -15.84
C SER A 19 11.79 47.57 -16.07
N CYS A 20 11.15 48.42 -16.89
CA CYS A 20 11.47 49.86 -16.93
C CYS A 20 10.42 50.71 -17.67
N THR A 21 9.62 51.51 -16.94
CA THR A 21 9.15 52.88 -17.27
C THR A 21 8.56 53.45 -15.98
N GLU A 22 8.88 54.64 -15.47
CA GLU A 22 8.81 55.99 -16.05
C GLU A 22 9.35 56.90 -14.89
N PHE A 23 10.26 57.87 -15.05
CA PHE A 23 9.90 59.29 -15.03
C PHE A 23 11.11 60.22 -15.25
N THR A 24 10.94 61.21 -16.12
CA THR A 24 11.78 62.41 -16.19
C THR A 24 11.31 63.46 -15.18
N LYS A 25 12.20 64.01 -14.34
CA LYS A 25 12.42 65.47 -14.12
C LYS A 25 13.42 65.76 -12.99
N GLY A 26 14.57 66.34 -13.34
CA GLY A 26 15.44 67.07 -12.39
C GLY A 26 16.92 67.12 -12.81
N LYS A 27 17.45 68.32 -13.06
CA LYS A 27 18.78 68.63 -13.61
C LYS A 27 19.97 68.37 -12.64
N PRO A 28 21.23 68.35 -13.14
CA PRO A 28 22.22 67.31 -12.86
C PRO A 28 23.31 67.71 -11.84
N LYS A 29 24.03 66.71 -11.33
CA LYS A 29 25.45 66.86 -10.97
C LYS A 29 26.26 65.69 -11.54
N LYS A 30 27.40 66.05 -12.13
CA LYS A 30 28.28 65.27 -13.00
C LYS A 30 28.76 63.93 -12.40
N GLU A 31 28.37 62.85 -13.07
CA GLU A 31 29.26 61.76 -13.53
C GLU A 31 28.86 61.49 -14.99
N GLU A 32 29.81 61.11 -15.87
CA GLU A 32 29.55 60.89 -17.30
C GLU A 32 28.40 59.89 -17.50
N VAL A 33 27.27 60.37 -18.01
CA VAL A 33 26.07 59.57 -18.23
C VAL A 33 26.19 58.89 -19.59
N VAL A 34 26.37 57.57 -19.57
CA VAL A 34 26.02 56.72 -20.72
C VAL A 34 24.49 56.81 -20.91
N GLU A 35 24.04 57.61 -21.87
CA GLU A 35 22.64 57.65 -22.30
C GLU A 35 22.33 56.40 -23.14
N ILE A 36 21.76 55.36 -22.53
CA ILE A 36 21.10 54.29 -23.28
C ILE A 36 19.76 54.85 -23.76
N LYS A 37 19.54 54.94 -25.08
CA LYS A 37 18.25 55.36 -25.64
C LYS A 37 17.13 54.45 -25.15
N GLN A 38 16.15 55.04 -24.46
CA GLN A 38 15.01 54.39 -23.80
C GLN A 38 14.22 53.44 -24.71
N ASP A 39 14.18 53.70 -26.02
CA ASP A 39 13.42 52.90 -27.00
C ASP A 39 13.92 51.45 -27.10
N ALA A 40 15.23 51.21 -26.92
CA ALA A 40 15.84 49.90 -27.09
C ALA A 40 15.55 48.89 -25.98
N MET A 41 15.26 49.36 -24.76
CA MET A 41 14.98 48.51 -23.59
C MET A 41 13.48 48.37 -23.32
N SER A 42 12.63 49.02 -24.13
CA SER A 42 11.18 49.03 -23.95
C SER A 42 10.53 47.64 -24.09
N CYS A 43 11.10 46.77 -24.93
CA CYS A 43 10.61 45.41 -25.16
C CYS A 43 10.77 44.49 -23.94
N LEU A 44 11.67 44.82 -23.01
CA LEU A 44 11.93 44.00 -21.83
C LEU A 44 10.78 43.97 -20.82
N LYS A 45 9.86 44.94 -20.91
CA LYS A 45 8.65 45.00 -20.08
C LYS A 45 7.72 43.82 -20.28
N ASP A 46 7.70 43.27 -21.50
CA ASP A 46 6.79 42.19 -21.88
C ASP A 46 7.36 40.82 -21.50
N VAL A 47 8.68 40.71 -21.29
CA VAL A 47 9.39 39.46 -20.98
C VAL A 47 8.82 38.71 -19.76
N PRO A 48 8.49 39.33 -18.60
CA PRO A 48 7.91 38.61 -17.47
C PRO A 48 6.55 38.02 -17.81
N LEU A 49 5.77 38.72 -18.62
CA LEU A 49 4.45 38.31 -19.05
C LEU A 49 4.57 37.17 -20.09
N ASP A 50 5.48 37.28 -21.05
CA ASP A 50 5.77 36.23 -22.04
C ASP A 50 6.22 34.94 -21.35
N VAL A 51 7.07 35.05 -20.33
CA VAL A 51 7.49 33.94 -19.48
C VAL A 51 6.31 33.30 -18.73
N GLN A 52 5.39 34.11 -18.18
CA GLN A 52 4.19 33.59 -17.54
C GLN A 52 3.26 32.89 -18.55
N ASN A 53 3.12 33.47 -19.73
CA ASN A 53 2.29 32.94 -20.81
C ASN A 53 2.90 31.65 -21.39
N PHE A 54 4.23 31.51 -21.40
CA PHE A 54 4.90 30.26 -21.74
C PHE A 54 4.42 29.11 -20.86
N MET A 55 4.35 29.31 -19.54
CA MET A 55 3.87 28.27 -18.61
C MET A 55 2.38 27.95 -18.80
N LYS A 56 1.59 28.90 -19.30
CA LYS A 56 0.19 28.67 -19.67
C LYS A 56 0.01 28.06 -21.05
N SER A 57 1.10 27.85 -21.80
CA SER A 57 1.06 27.45 -23.21
C SER A 57 0.30 28.45 -24.09
N GLU A 58 0.35 29.73 -23.73
CA GLU A 58 -0.33 30.85 -24.42
C GLU A 58 0.61 31.61 -25.38
N VAL A 59 1.88 31.21 -25.50
CA VAL A 59 2.86 31.83 -26.41
C VAL A 59 3.09 30.99 -27.66
N THR A 60 3.47 31.66 -28.74
CA THR A 60 3.89 31.03 -29.99
C THR A 60 5.42 30.95 -30.09
N PRO A 61 5.98 30.11 -30.98
CA PRO A 61 7.41 30.13 -31.27
C PRO A 61 7.94 31.51 -31.69
N ALA A 62 7.11 32.32 -32.36
CA ALA A 62 7.46 33.69 -32.77
C ALA A 62 7.54 34.65 -31.57
N ASP A 63 6.67 34.48 -30.57
CA ASP A 63 6.76 35.24 -29.32
C ASP A 63 8.05 34.91 -28.58
N ILE A 64 8.43 33.62 -28.52
CA ILE A 64 9.73 33.20 -27.97
C ILE A 64 10.88 33.87 -28.73
N ASP A 65 10.88 33.83 -30.07
CA ASP A 65 11.90 34.50 -30.86
C ASP A 65 11.99 36.00 -30.55
N LYS A 66 10.84 36.67 -30.45
CA LYS A 66 10.77 38.10 -30.11
C LYS A 66 11.35 38.39 -28.72
N THR A 67 10.98 37.61 -27.69
CA THR A 67 11.50 37.76 -26.32
C THR A 67 13.03 37.61 -26.30
N PHE A 68 13.57 36.58 -26.95
CA PHE A 68 15.02 36.34 -26.95
C PHE A 68 15.80 37.34 -27.80
N SER A 69 15.25 37.80 -28.93
CA SER A 69 15.87 38.87 -29.73
C SER A 69 15.95 40.17 -28.92
N CYS A 70 14.91 40.51 -28.16
CA CYS A 70 14.91 41.66 -27.27
C CYS A 70 16.04 41.59 -26.21
N ILE A 71 16.22 40.43 -25.59
CA ILE A 71 17.29 40.18 -24.63
C ILE A 71 18.67 40.29 -25.30
N ASP A 72 18.86 39.66 -26.46
CA ASP A 72 20.12 39.68 -27.20
C ASP A 72 20.53 41.10 -27.62
N ASP A 73 19.58 41.88 -28.16
CA ASP A 73 19.79 43.28 -28.53
C ASP A 73 20.15 44.14 -27.32
N THR A 74 19.49 43.90 -26.17
CA THR A 74 19.79 44.61 -24.92
C THR A 74 21.20 44.31 -24.44
N LEU A 75 21.60 43.03 -24.39
CA LEU A 75 22.95 42.64 -24.01
C LEU A 75 24.01 43.18 -24.97
N SER A 76 23.71 43.23 -26.27
CA SER A 76 24.60 43.83 -27.27
C SER A 76 24.79 45.34 -27.05
N GLN A 77 23.71 46.07 -26.73
CA GLN A 77 23.81 47.49 -26.39
C GLN A 77 24.53 47.73 -25.08
N PHE A 78 24.28 46.89 -24.07
CA PHE A 78 25.00 46.94 -22.80
C PHE A 78 26.50 46.75 -22.99
N GLN A 79 26.90 45.70 -23.73
CA GLN A 79 28.29 45.39 -24.05
C GLN A 79 29.00 46.55 -24.79
N THR A 80 28.31 47.21 -25.72
CA THR A 80 28.90 48.27 -26.57
C THR A 80 28.90 49.65 -25.93
N ARG A 81 27.95 49.95 -25.02
CA ARG A 81 27.74 51.31 -24.51
C ARG A 81 28.12 51.51 -23.05
N VAL A 82 28.16 50.46 -22.25
CA VAL A 82 28.45 50.57 -20.81
C VAL A 82 29.91 50.20 -20.56
N GLU A 83 30.57 50.97 -19.69
CA GLU A 83 31.95 50.74 -19.25
C GLU A 83 31.98 50.60 -17.72
N GLY A 84 32.80 49.68 -17.21
CA GLY A 84 32.99 49.50 -15.77
C GLY A 84 33.75 50.68 -15.16
N ARG A 85 33.44 51.01 -13.90
CA ARG A 85 34.07 52.11 -13.17
C ARG A 85 35.52 51.75 -12.78
N GLN A 86 35.77 50.48 -12.43
CA GLN A 86 37.13 49.99 -12.12
C GLN A 86 37.91 49.55 -13.36
N GLU A 87 37.28 48.81 -14.27
CA GLU A 87 37.88 48.31 -15.50
C GLU A 87 36.89 48.51 -16.67
N ALA A 88 37.29 49.18 -17.75
CA ALA A 88 36.40 49.52 -18.85
C ALA A 88 35.71 48.31 -19.53
N THR A 89 36.28 47.11 -19.38
CA THR A 89 35.84 45.87 -20.03
C THR A 89 35.24 44.85 -19.05
N SER A 90 35.05 45.19 -17.78
CA SER A 90 34.44 44.28 -16.80
C SER A 90 33.56 45.01 -15.77
N PHE A 91 32.67 44.27 -15.13
CA PHE A 91 31.70 44.79 -14.16
C PHE A 91 31.70 43.92 -12.90
N ASN A 92 31.95 44.51 -11.74
CA ASN A 92 31.90 43.82 -10.45
C ASN A 92 30.47 43.78 -9.87
N ALA A 93 30.28 43.07 -8.76
CA ALA A 93 28.96 42.89 -8.13
C ALA A 93 28.25 44.22 -7.78
N GLU A 94 29.02 45.24 -7.41
CA GLU A 94 28.49 46.51 -6.94
C GLU A 94 28.15 47.44 -8.10
N GLU A 95 28.97 47.42 -9.15
CA GLU A 95 28.64 48.06 -10.43
C GLU A 95 27.39 47.42 -11.05
N LEU A 96 27.28 46.09 -11.01
CA LEU A 96 26.07 45.38 -11.46
C LEU A 96 24.85 45.75 -10.62
N PHE A 97 24.99 45.88 -9.30
CA PHE A 97 23.91 46.34 -8.44
C PHE A 97 23.49 47.78 -8.78
N GLU A 98 24.42 48.71 -8.91
CA GLU A 98 24.14 50.10 -9.30
C GLU A 98 23.47 50.17 -10.69
N ILE A 99 23.90 49.31 -11.62
CA ILE A 99 23.29 49.18 -12.95
C ILE A 99 21.87 48.65 -12.82
N PHE A 100 21.64 47.56 -12.08
CA PHE A 100 20.29 47.00 -11.90
C PHE A 100 19.38 47.97 -11.16
N GLU A 101 19.83 48.64 -10.10
CA GLU A 101 19.06 49.65 -9.39
C GLU A 101 18.67 50.82 -10.31
N LYS A 102 19.60 51.27 -11.16
CA LYS A 102 19.41 52.41 -12.05
C LYS A 102 18.59 52.10 -13.30
N PHE A 103 18.69 50.89 -13.83
CA PHE A 103 18.03 50.46 -15.07
C PHE A 103 16.84 49.52 -14.81
N ILE A 104 16.58 49.15 -13.56
CA ILE A 104 15.51 48.22 -13.17
C ILE A 104 14.92 48.66 -11.81
N GLU A 105 14.28 49.84 -11.80
CA GLU A 105 13.72 50.50 -10.59
C GLU A 105 12.72 49.62 -9.80
N ASP A 106 12.02 48.67 -10.45
CA ASP A 106 11.09 47.74 -9.79
C ASP A 106 11.75 46.40 -9.38
N SER A 107 13.06 46.24 -9.59
CA SER A 107 13.73 45.00 -9.19
C SER A 107 14.07 45.01 -7.71
N ASN A 108 13.44 44.11 -6.95
CA ASN A 108 13.86 43.76 -5.59
C ASN A 108 15.17 42.94 -5.60
N ILE A 109 16.15 43.31 -6.43
CA ILE A 109 17.46 42.65 -6.51
C ILE A 109 18.32 43.19 -5.37
N SER A 110 18.67 42.31 -4.43
CA SER A 110 19.59 42.67 -3.35
C SER A 110 21.05 42.66 -3.81
N ARG A 111 21.95 43.31 -3.05
CA ARG A 111 23.40 43.19 -3.28
C ARG A 111 23.90 41.75 -3.18
N ASP A 112 23.25 40.94 -2.35
CA ASP A 112 23.57 39.51 -2.27
C ASP A 112 23.14 38.76 -3.52
N ALA A 113 22.04 39.18 -4.16
CA ALA A 113 21.61 38.63 -5.44
C ALA A 113 22.64 38.90 -6.56
N THR A 114 23.25 40.09 -6.63
CA THR A 114 24.27 40.37 -7.67
C THR A 114 25.55 39.54 -7.49
N ARG A 115 25.92 39.24 -6.25
CA ARG A 115 27.01 38.29 -5.95
C ARG A 115 26.65 36.87 -6.34
N ASP A 116 25.45 36.41 -6.03
CA ASP A 116 24.97 35.08 -6.42
C ASP A 116 24.87 34.93 -7.94
N LEU A 117 24.51 36.00 -8.65
CA LEU A 117 24.50 36.04 -10.11
C LEU A 117 25.91 35.88 -10.71
N LEU A 118 26.93 36.48 -10.11
CA LEU A 118 28.31 36.26 -10.55
C LEU A 118 28.76 34.83 -10.29
N SER A 119 28.31 34.20 -9.21
CA SER A 119 28.54 32.77 -8.95
C SER A 119 27.87 31.88 -10.01
N LEU A 120 26.60 32.17 -10.35
CA LEU A 120 25.89 31.49 -11.44
C LEU A 120 26.58 31.74 -12.79
N LYS A 121 27.04 32.96 -13.06
CA LYS A 121 27.79 33.31 -14.26
C LYS A 121 29.03 32.45 -14.39
N THR A 122 29.82 32.31 -13.32
CA THR A 122 30.99 31.44 -13.29
C THR A 122 30.61 29.98 -13.58
N ALA A 123 29.44 29.53 -13.13
CA ALA A 123 28.94 28.21 -13.47
C ALA A 123 28.53 28.08 -14.94
N LEU A 124 27.92 29.10 -15.54
CA LEU A 124 27.43 29.02 -16.91
C LEU A 124 28.53 29.24 -17.95
N LEU A 125 29.41 30.21 -17.71
CA LEU A 125 30.36 30.73 -18.69
C LEU A 125 31.82 30.50 -18.27
N GLY A 126 32.08 30.34 -16.97
CA GLY A 126 33.43 30.23 -16.41
C GLY A 126 33.99 31.58 -15.93
N GLY A 127 35.31 31.65 -15.82
CA GLY A 127 36.01 32.88 -15.42
C GLY A 127 35.95 33.17 -13.91
N SER A 128 35.98 34.46 -13.55
CA SER A 128 36.04 34.92 -12.16
C SER A 128 34.66 35.16 -11.56
N ASP A 129 34.46 34.81 -10.29
CA ASP A 129 33.24 35.10 -9.53
C ASP A 129 33.14 36.55 -9.02
N GLN A 130 34.16 37.38 -9.25
CA GLN A 130 34.20 38.77 -8.78
C GLN A 130 33.69 39.78 -9.82
N LYS A 131 33.70 39.40 -11.10
CA LYS A 131 33.39 40.29 -12.21
C LYS A 131 32.87 39.54 -13.42
N ILE A 132 32.06 40.21 -14.24
CA ILE A 132 31.69 39.76 -15.58
C ILE A 132 32.40 40.60 -16.64
N THR A 133 33.01 39.99 -17.65
CA THR A 133 33.71 40.69 -18.74
C THR A 133 32.84 40.88 -19.97
N LYS A 134 33.20 41.82 -20.85
CA LYS A 134 32.54 41.99 -22.16
C LYS A 134 32.66 40.75 -23.06
N ASP A 135 33.70 39.95 -22.91
CA ASP A 135 33.83 38.69 -23.66
C ASP A 135 32.86 37.63 -23.12
N GLU A 136 32.73 37.52 -21.79
CA GLU A 136 31.74 36.66 -21.14
C GLU A 136 30.30 37.05 -21.52
N LEU A 137 30.00 38.34 -21.76
CA LEU A 137 28.69 38.75 -22.31
C LEU A 137 28.42 38.17 -23.71
N THR A 138 29.45 37.97 -24.53
CA THR A 138 29.32 37.32 -25.84
C THR A 138 28.99 35.84 -25.68
N GLU A 139 29.63 35.17 -24.72
CA GLU A 139 29.33 33.78 -24.38
C GLU A 139 27.91 33.62 -23.81
N LEU A 140 27.45 34.58 -23.00
CA LEU A 140 26.08 34.61 -22.48
C LEU A 140 25.05 34.70 -23.61
N ARG A 141 25.29 35.56 -24.60
CA ARG A 141 24.44 35.68 -25.79
C ARG A 141 24.39 34.38 -26.58
N ALA A 142 25.53 33.71 -26.77
CA ALA A 142 25.57 32.39 -27.41
C ALA A 142 24.79 31.33 -26.61
N TYR A 143 24.88 31.36 -25.28
CA TYR A 143 24.11 30.48 -24.40
C TYR A 143 22.60 30.74 -24.49
N LEU A 144 22.18 32.00 -24.57
CA LEU A 144 20.77 32.39 -24.73
C LEU A 144 20.16 31.86 -26.03
N LEU A 145 20.92 31.75 -27.12
CA LEU A 145 20.44 31.11 -28.35
C LEU A 145 20.11 29.63 -28.14
N VAL A 146 20.88 28.91 -27.30
CA VAL A 146 20.57 27.53 -26.94
C VAL A 146 19.30 27.46 -26.12
N ILE A 147 19.15 28.33 -25.11
CA ILE A 147 17.94 28.43 -24.28
C ILE A 147 16.71 28.72 -25.17
N ARG A 148 16.83 29.56 -26.19
CA ARG A 148 15.75 29.88 -27.13
C ARG A 148 15.24 28.65 -27.86
N GLU A 149 16.14 27.87 -28.45
CA GLU A 149 15.74 26.66 -29.18
C GLU A 149 15.16 25.61 -28.24
N GLU A 150 15.72 25.44 -27.05
CA GLU A 150 15.16 24.52 -26.05
C GLU A 150 13.79 24.96 -25.52
N ALA A 151 13.56 26.27 -25.34
CA ALA A 151 12.25 26.80 -24.99
C ALA A 151 11.20 26.46 -26.06
N LYS A 152 11.52 26.60 -27.35
CA LYS A 152 10.63 26.20 -28.44
C LYS A 152 10.35 24.70 -28.42
N ASN A 153 11.36 23.87 -28.17
CA ASN A 153 11.19 22.42 -28.08
C ASN A 153 10.29 22.00 -26.90
N LEU A 154 10.33 22.75 -25.80
CA LEU A 154 9.52 22.48 -24.61
C LEU A 154 8.10 23.06 -24.69
N LEU A 155 7.85 24.01 -25.59
CA LEU A 155 6.56 24.70 -25.72
C LEU A 155 5.36 23.74 -25.85
N PRO A 156 5.38 22.66 -26.67
CA PRO A 156 4.26 21.72 -26.77
C PRO A 156 3.90 21.02 -25.45
N TYR A 157 4.81 21.05 -24.49
CA TYR A 157 4.74 20.34 -23.22
C TYR A 157 4.64 21.29 -22.02
N ALA A 158 4.63 22.61 -22.22
CA ALA A 158 4.77 23.59 -21.14
C ALA A 158 3.71 23.44 -20.03
N GLN A 159 2.47 23.07 -20.41
CA GLN A 159 1.39 22.75 -19.47
C GLN A 159 1.74 21.65 -18.45
N LEU A 160 2.56 20.64 -18.82
CA LEU A 160 2.97 19.54 -17.93
C LEU A 160 3.80 20.05 -16.77
N PHE A 161 4.64 21.04 -17.05
CA PHE A 161 5.54 21.60 -16.05
C PHE A 161 4.78 22.47 -15.06
N THR A 162 3.51 22.86 -15.29
CA THR A 162 2.72 23.58 -14.28
C THR A 162 2.48 22.75 -13.03
N PHE A 163 2.37 21.42 -13.16
CA PHE A 163 1.91 20.49 -12.13
C PHE A 163 0.58 20.89 -11.49
N GLN A 164 -0.29 21.53 -12.27
CA GLN A 164 -1.65 21.87 -11.87
C GLN A 164 -2.62 20.95 -12.60
N LYS A 165 -3.73 20.58 -11.94
CA LYS A 165 -4.80 19.85 -12.61
C LYS A 165 -5.40 20.78 -13.68
N THR A 166 -5.32 20.34 -14.93
CA THR A 166 -5.91 21.02 -16.08
C THR A 166 -7.29 20.45 -16.37
N ASP A 167 -8.18 21.27 -16.94
CA ASP A 167 -9.52 20.82 -17.36
C ASP A 167 -9.44 19.82 -18.54
N ALA A 168 -8.39 19.93 -19.37
CA ALA A 168 -8.08 18.96 -20.41
C ALA A 168 -7.28 17.77 -19.85
N PRO A 169 -7.71 16.52 -20.07
CA PRO A 169 -6.96 15.34 -19.63
C PRO A 169 -5.68 15.20 -20.45
N LEU A 170 -4.53 15.31 -19.78
CA LEU A 170 -3.23 14.99 -20.36
C LEU A 170 -3.14 13.48 -20.56
N THR A 171 -2.44 13.05 -21.62
CA THR A 171 -2.25 11.61 -21.89
C THR A 171 -0.95 11.11 -21.28
N LYS A 172 -0.88 9.82 -20.93
CA LYS A 172 0.36 9.19 -20.43
C LYS A 172 1.52 9.34 -21.42
N THR A 173 1.24 9.26 -22.72
CA THR A 173 2.23 9.47 -23.78
C THR A 173 2.74 10.91 -23.79
N MET A 174 1.87 11.91 -23.71
CA MET A 174 2.29 13.32 -23.61
C MET A 174 3.17 13.57 -22.38
N ILE A 175 2.83 13.00 -21.22
CA ILE A 175 3.67 13.08 -20.02
C ILE A 175 5.04 12.49 -20.30
N LYS A 176 5.10 11.26 -20.83
CA LYS A 176 6.36 10.59 -21.15
C LYS A 176 7.23 11.40 -22.13
N ASP A 177 6.65 11.85 -23.23
CA ASP A 177 7.35 12.57 -24.28
C ASP A 177 7.81 13.95 -23.79
N GLY A 178 6.99 14.65 -23.00
CA GLY A 178 7.33 15.94 -22.43
C GLY A 178 8.48 15.88 -21.42
N PHE A 179 8.53 14.85 -20.57
CA PHE A 179 9.65 14.66 -19.65
C PHE A 179 10.90 14.10 -20.35
N ALA A 180 10.76 13.34 -21.44
CA ALA A 180 11.88 12.96 -22.29
C ALA A 180 12.49 14.19 -23.00
N GLN A 181 11.65 15.10 -23.49
CA GLN A 181 12.11 16.37 -24.05
C GLN A 181 12.78 17.25 -23.00
N LEU A 182 12.21 17.35 -21.78
CA LEU A 182 12.84 18.06 -20.67
C LEU A 182 14.22 17.51 -20.34
N ASN A 183 14.38 16.18 -20.31
CA ASN A 183 15.65 15.53 -20.08
C ASN A 183 16.69 15.94 -21.14
N LEU A 184 16.31 15.86 -22.42
CA LEU A 184 17.18 16.25 -23.54
C LEU A 184 17.56 17.73 -23.46
N SER A 185 16.58 18.61 -23.24
CA SER A 185 16.81 20.05 -23.14
C SER A 185 17.76 20.40 -21.99
N LEU A 186 17.59 19.79 -20.81
CA LEU A 186 18.50 20.01 -19.68
C LEU A 186 19.93 19.52 -19.96
N LYS A 187 20.09 18.41 -20.69
CA LYS A 187 21.42 17.92 -21.11
C LYS A 187 22.07 18.84 -22.14
N ASN A 188 21.32 19.38 -23.08
CA ASN A 188 21.82 20.36 -24.04
C ASN A 188 22.27 21.65 -23.35
N LEU A 189 21.48 22.13 -22.37
CA LEU A 189 21.84 23.28 -21.54
C LEU A 189 23.08 23.02 -20.67
N LEU A 190 23.24 21.81 -20.13
CA LEU A 190 24.44 21.41 -19.40
C LEU A 190 25.66 21.44 -20.32
N ALA A 191 25.58 20.85 -21.52
CA ALA A 191 26.67 20.78 -22.49
C ALA A 191 27.07 22.16 -23.04
N ALA A 192 26.10 23.08 -23.18
CA ALA A 192 26.34 24.45 -23.60
C ALA A 192 26.93 25.34 -22.49
N SER A 193 27.04 24.83 -21.25
CA SER A 193 27.51 25.58 -20.09
C SER A 193 28.87 25.09 -19.57
N ARG A 194 29.47 25.85 -18.65
CA ARG A 194 30.63 25.42 -17.84
C ARG A 194 30.23 24.74 -16.53
N MET A 195 28.95 24.39 -16.36
CA MET A 195 28.46 23.94 -15.06
C MET A 195 29.21 22.69 -14.60
N SER A 196 29.50 21.75 -15.50
CA SER A 196 30.24 20.52 -15.21
C SER A 196 31.63 20.75 -14.59
N GLN A 197 32.23 21.92 -14.78
CA GLN A 197 33.55 22.30 -14.27
C GLN A 197 33.46 23.16 -12.99
N SER A 198 32.26 23.57 -12.60
CA SER A 198 32.02 24.50 -11.49
C SER A 198 31.61 23.76 -10.21
N SER A 199 31.80 24.39 -9.04
CA SER A 199 31.32 23.90 -7.76
C SER A 199 29.86 24.27 -7.48
N TYR A 200 29.22 25.03 -8.37
CA TYR A 200 27.85 25.53 -8.20
C TYR A 200 26.87 24.37 -8.10
N GLY A 201 26.22 24.28 -6.94
CA GLY A 201 25.30 23.21 -6.58
C GLY A 201 23.89 23.68 -6.29
N PHE A 202 23.08 22.76 -5.77
CA PHE A 202 21.67 23.04 -5.43
C PHE A 202 21.52 24.10 -4.34
N GLU A 203 22.41 24.15 -3.35
CA GLU A 203 22.37 25.19 -2.30
C GLU A 203 22.67 26.58 -2.86
N ASP A 204 23.61 26.70 -3.82
CA ASP A 204 23.88 27.96 -4.50
C ASP A 204 22.67 28.39 -5.32
N PHE A 205 22.04 27.47 -6.04
CA PHE A 205 20.79 27.71 -6.74
C PHE A 205 19.67 28.18 -5.79
N LYS A 206 19.45 27.48 -4.67
CA LYS A 206 18.44 27.82 -3.67
C LYS A 206 18.67 29.22 -3.09
N ARG A 207 19.91 29.57 -2.78
CA ARG A 207 20.32 30.91 -2.32
C ARG A 207 20.06 31.97 -3.39
N THR A 208 20.46 31.69 -4.62
CA THR A 208 20.27 32.53 -5.80
C THR A 208 18.79 32.85 -6.03
N ILE A 209 17.91 31.84 -6.01
CA ILE A 209 16.45 31.98 -6.16
C ILE A 209 15.84 32.83 -5.04
N LYS A 210 16.27 32.59 -3.80
CA LYS A 210 15.76 33.30 -2.63
C LYS A 210 16.17 34.78 -2.66
N ASN A 211 17.43 35.05 -2.99
CA ASN A 211 17.97 36.42 -3.01
C ASN A 211 17.44 37.25 -4.18
N MET A 212 17.10 36.60 -5.31
CA MET A 212 16.40 37.26 -6.42
C MET A 212 14.88 37.41 -6.22
N ASN A 213 14.32 36.90 -5.11
CA ASN A 213 12.89 36.96 -4.82
C ASN A 213 12.00 36.43 -5.97
N VAL A 214 12.47 35.38 -6.67
CA VAL A 214 11.78 34.79 -7.84
C VAL A 214 10.49 34.06 -7.43
N LEU A 215 10.46 33.56 -6.20
CA LEU A 215 9.34 32.81 -5.64
C LEU A 215 8.54 33.65 -4.64
N LYS A 216 7.22 33.64 -4.78
CA LYS A 216 6.30 34.25 -3.81
C LYS A 216 6.29 33.45 -2.50
N GLU A 217 5.84 34.05 -1.38
CA GLU A 217 5.79 33.41 -0.05
C GLU A 217 5.05 32.06 -0.04
N ASP A 218 3.93 31.96 -0.76
CA ASP A 218 3.14 30.72 -0.91
C ASP A 218 3.90 29.59 -1.66
N GLN A 219 5.09 29.89 -2.18
CA GLN A 219 5.91 29.00 -2.99
C GLN A 219 7.20 28.57 -2.28
N GLN A 220 7.47 29.05 -1.07
CA GLN A 220 8.67 28.68 -0.31
C GLN A 220 8.70 27.18 0.05
N GLY A 221 7.56 26.57 0.35
CA GLY A 221 7.47 25.12 0.58
C GLY A 221 7.87 24.25 -0.62
N MET A 222 7.97 24.84 -1.83
CA MET A 222 8.47 24.13 -3.02
C MET A 222 9.99 23.95 -2.97
N LEU A 223 10.73 24.94 -2.46
CA LEU A 223 12.17 24.83 -2.29
C LEU A 223 12.50 23.75 -1.26
N GLU A 224 11.69 23.62 -0.22
CA GLU A 224 11.82 22.57 0.79
C GLU A 224 11.58 21.18 0.19
N LEU A 225 10.53 21.02 -0.63
CA LEU A 225 10.31 19.75 -1.33
C LEU A 225 11.43 19.43 -2.34
N ALA A 226 11.88 20.43 -3.10
CA ALA A 226 12.99 20.26 -4.04
C ALA A 226 14.29 19.87 -3.32
N ASP A 227 14.53 20.41 -2.11
CA ASP A 227 15.66 20.07 -1.26
C ASP A 227 15.59 18.62 -0.75
N LYS A 228 14.41 18.16 -0.30
CA LYS A 228 14.17 16.76 0.06
C LYS A 228 14.43 15.82 -1.12
N VAL A 229 13.92 16.17 -2.32
CA VAL A 229 14.17 15.40 -3.55
C VAL A 229 15.66 15.40 -3.89
N ASN A 230 16.32 16.56 -3.86
CA ASN A 230 17.75 16.66 -4.13
C ASN A 230 18.55 15.76 -3.18
N THR A 231 18.26 15.81 -1.88
CA THR A 231 18.90 14.99 -0.84
C THR A 231 18.68 13.48 -1.05
N LEU A 232 17.54 13.07 -1.62
CA LEU A 232 17.30 11.68 -2.05
C LEU A 232 18.13 11.30 -3.28
N LEU A 233 18.26 12.20 -4.25
CA LEU A 233 18.95 11.90 -5.50
C LEU A 233 20.48 11.83 -5.36
N ILE A 234 21.08 12.76 -4.60
CA ILE A 234 22.54 12.89 -4.50
C ILE A 234 23.10 12.67 -3.10
N GLY A 235 22.26 12.58 -2.07
CA GLY A 235 22.69 12.49 -0.67
C GLY A 235 23.18 13.85 -0.15
N GLN A 236 24.13 13.82 0.79
CA GLN A 236 24.76 15.03 1.35
C GLN A 236 25.94 15.55 0.52
N GLN A 237 26.23 14.93 -0.64
CA GLN A 237 27.35 15.31 -1.50
C GLN A 237 26.84 16.03 -2.75
N ALA A 238 27.63 16.97 -3.27
CA ALA A 238 27.36 17.58 -4.57
C ALA A 238 27.58 16.58 -5.72
N ALA A 239 26.83 16.74 -6.81
CA ALA A 239 27.10 16.04 -8.06
C ALA A 239 28.35 16.65 -8.73
N GLY A 240 29.42 15.86 -8.83
CA GLY A 240 30.69 16.27 -9.41
C GLY A 240 30.84 15.86 -10.88
N GLY A 241 31.51 16.69 -11.67
CA GLY A 241 31.79 16.40 -13.08
C GLY A 241 30.54 16.26 -13.96
N GLU A 242 30.75 16.00 -15.25
CA GLU A 242 29.67 15.96 -16.24
C GLU A 242 28.79 14.71 -16.11
N SER A 243 29.41 13.54 -15.93
CA SER A 243 28.70 12.25 -15.85
C SER A 243 27.71 12.19 -14.69
N GLU A 244 28.11 12.62 -13.48
CA GLU A 244 27.19 12.60 -12.33
C GLU A 244 26.04 13.61 -12.49
N ARG A 245 26.28 14.75 -13.14
CA ARG A 245 25.25 15.74 -13.44
C ARG A 245 24.25 15.24 -14.47
N GLN A 246 24.69 14.50 -15.49
CA GLN A 246 23.76 13.84 -16.42
C GLN A 246 22.89 12.80 -15.69
N ILE A 247 23.47 12.00 -14.80
CA ILE A 247 22.72 11.05 -13.95
C ILE A 247 21.72 11.79 -13.04
N TYR A 248 22.12 12.94 -12.48
CA TYR A 248 21.22 13.77 -11.68
C TYR A 248 20.04 14.28 -12.51
N ILE A 249 20.29 14.80 -13.72
CA ILE A 249 19.23 15.26 -14.64
C ILE A 249 18.28 14.11 -14.97
N ASP A 250 18.81 12.93 -15.29
CA ASP A 250 18.01 11.72 -15.55
C ASP A 250 17.06 11.42 -14.40
N ASN A 251 17.60 11.30 -13.18
CA ASN A 251 16.80 10.98 -12.01
C ASN A 251 15.82 12.10 -11.64
N LEU A 252 16.21 13.37 -11.78
CA LEU A 252 15.33 14.52 -11.51
C LEU A 252 14.15 14.51 -12.47
N THR A 253 14.39 14.40 -13.77
CA THR A 253 13.30 14.37 -14.77
C THR A 253 12.36 13.18 -14.55
N GLU A 254 12.88 12.05 -14.08
CA GLU A 254 12.08 10.87 -13.76
C GLU A 254 11.21 11.07 -12.51
N VAL A 255 11.72 11.70 -11.44
CA VAL A 255 10.91 12.12 -10.28
C VAL A 255 9.74 12.99 -10.74
N LEU A 256 10.01 13.97 -11.61
CA LEU A 256 9.00 14.89 -12.11
C LEU A 256 7.95 14.18 -12.97
N ARG A 257 8.37 13.21 -13.79
CA ARG A 257 7.47 12.38 -14.60
C ARG A 257 6.54 11.54 -13.72
N LEU A 258 7.08 10.90 -12.68
CA LEU A 258 6.29 10.11 -11.73
C LEU A 258 5.28 10.98 -10.99
N TYR A 259 5.72 12.15 -10.50
CA TYR A 259 4.84 13.10 -9.83
C TYR A 259 3.71 13.58 -10.76
N SER A 260 4.03 13.95 -12.01
CA SER A 260 3.05 14.36 -13.03
C SER A 260 2.05 13.24 -13.32
N THR A 261 2.54 12.00 -13.49
CA THR A 261 1.69 10.83 -13.74
C THR A 261 0.66 10.62 -12.62
N HIS A 262 1.07 10.83 -11.36
CA HIS A 262 0.18 10.72 -10.20
C HIS A 262 -0.86 11.85 -10.15
N ILE A 263 -0.45 13.12 -10.22
CA ILE A 263 -1.37 14.27 -10.05
C ILE A 263 -2.45 14.35 -11.15
N HIS A 264 -2.15 13.84 -12.36
CA HIS A 264 -3.08 13.77 -13.48
C HIS A 264 -3.93 12.49 -13.47
N GLY A 265 -3.85 11.66 -12.42
CA GLY A 265 -4.78 10.55 -12.19
C GLY A 265 -4.55 9.32 -13.07
N HIS A 266 -3.37 9.17 -13.67
CA HIS A 266 -3.02 7.98 -14.47
C HIS A 266 -2.67 6.76 -13.61
N VAL A 267 -2.42 6.96 -12.32
CA VAL A 267 -2.21 5.90 -11.33
C VAL A 267 -3.37 5.95 -10.35
N LYS A 268 -4.08 4.83 -10.22
CA LYS A 268 -5.11 4.64 -9.20
C LYS A 268 -4.75 3.42 -8.36
N PHE A 269 -4.82 3.57 -7.04
CA PHE A 269 -4.58 2.49 -6.09
C PHE A 269 -5.82 1.62 -5.91
N GLU A 270 -6.33 1.04 -7.00
CA GLU A 270 -7.54 0.20 -7.00
C GLU A 270 -7.43 -0.99 -7.96
N ILE A 271 -8.15 -2.07 -7.63
CA ILE A 271 -8.31 -3.24 -8.51
C ILE A 271 -9.65 -3.10 -9.23
N SER A 272 -9.64 -2.44 -10.40
CA SER A 272 -10.83 -2.20 -11.23
C SER A 272 -10.72 -2.83 -12.62
N THR A 273 -9.61 -2.65 -13.32
CA THR A 273 -9.34 -3.23 -14.66
C THR A 273 -7.89 -3.67 -14.81
N PRO A 274 -7.57 -4.57 -15.76
CA PRO A 274 -6.18 -4.95 -16.05
C PRO A 274 -5.28 -3.73 -16.35
N ALA A 275 -5.78 -2.76 -17.12
CA ALA A 275 -5.03 -1.56 -17.48
C ALA A 275 -4.70 -0.68 -16.25
N VAL A 276 -5.66 -0.49 -15.34
CA VAL A 276 -5.44 0.29 -14.11
C VAL A 276 -4.40 -0.39 -13.22
N LEU A 277 -4.49 -1.71 -13.06
CA LEU A 277 -3.52 -2.46 -12.27
C LEU A 277 -2.12 -2.44 -12.89
N ASN A 278 -2.01 -2.63 -14.21
CA ASN A 278 -0.73 -2.58 -14.90
C ASN A 278 -0.07 -1.20 -14.80
N ASN A 279 -0.85 -0.12 -14.90
CA ASN A 279 -0.34 1.24 -14.68
C ASN A 279 0.22 1.43 -13.25
N LEU A 280 -0.43 0.83 -12.24
CA LEU A 280 0.08 0.87 -10.87
C LEU A 280 1.38 0.06 -10.72
N ILE A 281 1.47 -1.12 -11.32
CA ILE A 281 2.69 -1.94 -11.29
C ILE A 281 3.85 -1.22 -11.98
N GLU A 282 3.62 -0.67 -13.17
CA GLU A 282 4.63 0.10 -13.91
C GLU A 282 5.10 1.32 -13.10
N PHE A 283 4.18 2.04 -12.47
CA PHE A 283 4.54 3.17 -11.60
C PHE A 283 5.45 2.75 -10.43
N ILE A 284 5.19 1.59 -9.81
CA ILE A 284 6.04 1.04 -8.74
C ILE A 284 7.40 0.62 -9.30
N GLU A 285 7.44 -0.04 -10.46
CA GLU A 285 8.70 -0.45 -11.11
C GLU A 285 9.57 0.76 -11.46
N ASP A 286 8.97 1.81 -12.02
CA ASP A 286 9.64 3.06 -12.36
C ASP A 286 10.19 3.76 -11.09
N ALA A 287 9.41 3.80 -10.00
CA ALA A 287 9.87 4.34 -8.72
C ALA A 287 11.04 3.53 -8.13
N VAL A 288 11.01 2.21 -8.23
CA VAL A 288 12.12 1.33 -7.80
C VAL A 288 13.37 1.56 -8.66
N SER A 289 13.19 1.66 -9.97
CA SER A 289 14.28 1.92 -10.92
C SER A 289 14.92 3.29 -10.69
N LEU A 290 14.11 4.31 -10.40
CA LEU A 290 14.58 5.64 -10.02
C LEU A 290 15.46 5.57 -8.77
N LEU A 291 14.99 4.91 -7.71
CA LEU A 291 15.72 4.79 -6.45
C LEU A 291 17.09 4.11 -6.66
N GLU A 292 17.12 3.00 -7.39
CA GLU A 292 18.37 2.30 -7.74
C GLU A 292 19.26 3.12 -8.71
N GLY A 293 18.66 4.00 -9.51
CA GLY A 293 19.33 4.90 -10.43
C GLY A 293 19.99 6.12 -9.78
N THR A 294 19.61 6.45 -8.54
CA THR A 294 20.10 7.64 -7.82
C THR A 294 21.62 7.67 -7.71
N LEU A 295 22.19 8.89 -7.76
CA LEU A 295 23.62 9.09 -7.55
C LEU A 295 24.02 8.67 -6.13
N GLN A 296 23.16 8.93 -5.14
CA GLN A 296 23.33 8.46 -3.76
C GLN A 296 23.57 6.94 -3.75
N TYR A 297 22.65 6.15 -4.31
CA TYR A 297 22.77 4.70 -4.33
C TYR A 297 23.99 4.23 -5.12
N ARG A 298 24.28 4.82 -6.29
CA ARG A 298 25.47 4.44 -7.08
C ARG A 298 26.77 4.62 -6.29
N LYS A 299 26.90 5.70 -5.52
CA LYS A 299 28.11 6.01 -4.72
C LYS A 299 28.22 5.17 -3.46
N THR A 300 27.13 4.99 -2.73
CA THR A 300 27.16 4.41 -1.37
C THR A 300 26.62 2.98 -1.31
N GLN A 301 26.01 2.48 -2.39
CA GLN A 301 25.23 1.25 -2.44
C GLN A 301 24.07 1.23 -1.43
N LYS A 302 23.62 2.41 -0.98
CA LYS A 302 22.60 2.59 0.06
C LYS A 302 21.86 3.93 -0.07
N ILE A 303 20.54 3.89 -0.08
CA ILE A 303 19.71 5.09 0.12
C ILE A 303 19.49 5.26 1.62
N SER A 304 20.05 6.31 2.21
CA SER A 304 19.94 6.51 3.66
C SER A 304 18.50 6.87 4.06
N MET A 305 18.11 6.46 5.26
CA MET A 305 16.83 6.90 5.82
C MET A 305 16.76 8.40 6.05
N ALA A 306 17.89 9.04 6.36
CA ALA A 306 17.96 10.49 6.51
C ALA A 306 17.54 11.23 5.22
N SER A 307 17.77 10.62 4.05
CA SER A 307 17.30 11.14 2.76
C SER A 307 15.86 10.75 2.44
N LEU A 308 15.45 9.53 2.80
CA LEU A 308 14.16 8.97 2.38
C LEU A 308 12.98 9.36 3.29
N ASP A 309 13.18 9.37 4.62
CA ASP A 309 12.14 9.66 5.61
C ASP A 309 11.44 11.00 5.35
N PRO A 310 12.15 12.12 5.11
CA PRO A 310 11.50 13.41 4.88
C PRO A 310 10.57 13.43 3.66
N LEU A 311 10.91 12.68 2.61
CA LEU A 311 10.09 12.60 1.41
C LEU A 311 8.86 11.72 1.65
N ILE A 312 9.01 10.58 2.32
CA ILE A 312 7.86 9.73 2.68
C ILE A 312 6.88 10.53 3.55
N SER A 313 7.35 11.28 4.54
CA SER A 313 6.48 12.14 5.36
C SER A 313 5.68 13.11 4.50
N GLU A 314 6.32 13.79 3.54
CA GLU A 314 5.64 14.73 2.66
C GLU A 314 4.58 14.05 1.78
N VAL A 315 4.87 12.85 1.25
CA VAL A 315 3.91 12.08 0.43
C VAL A 315 2.62 11.79 1.21
N PHE A 316 2.74 11.45 2.50
CA PHE A 316 1.58 11.21 3.35
C PHE A 316 0.90 12.50 3.82
N GLU A 317 1.65 13.54 4.17
CA GLU A 317 1.11 14.84 4.58
C GLU A 317 0.37 15.56 3.44
N LYS A 318 0.76 15.33 2.19
CA LYS A 318 0.04 15.81 1.00
C LYS A 318 -1.07 14.88 0.51
N GLU A 319 -1.40 13.83 1.26
CA GLU A 319 -2.45 12.85 0.93
C GLU A 319 -2.28 12.23 -0.47
N MET A 320 -1.05 12.08 -0.95
CA MET A 320 -0.76 11.46 -2.26
C MET A 320 -1.03 9.95 -2.25
N MET A 321 -1.12 9.35 -1.06
CA MET A 321 -1.55 7.98 -0.86
C MET A 321 -2.96 7.98 -0.28
N PRO A 322 -3.89 7.14 -0.77
CA PRO A 322 -5.25 7.08 -0.25
C PRO A 322 -5.34 6.26 1.05
N LEU A 323 -4.49 6.59 2.02
CA LEU A 323 -4.39 5.91 3.31
C LEU A 323 -4.52 6.95 4.44
N PRO A 324 -5.49 6.79 5.36
CA PRO A 324 -5.71 7.73 6.45
C PRO A 324 -4.72 7.45 7.60
N VAL A 325 -3.42 7.61 7.34
CA VAL A 325 -2.36 7.35 8.31
C VAL A 325 -1.46 8.58 8.50
N SER A 326 -0.97 8.77 9.73
CA SER A 326 0.01 9.80 10.07
C SER A 326 1.36 9.49 9.43
N SER A 327 2.16 10.55 9.19
CA SER A 327 3.51 10.38 8.64
C SER A 327 4.39 9.50 9.53
N SER A 328 4.32 9.64 10.86
CA SER A 328 5.09 8.79 11.78
C SER A 328 4.72 7.30 11.70
N THR A 329 3.44 6.99 11.61
CA THR A 329 2.95 5.61 11.43
C THR A 329 3.36 5.05 10.07
N ALA A 330 3.26 5.84 9.01
CA ALA A 330 3.76 5.45 7.69
C ALA A 330 5.27 5.18 7.67
N LEU A 331 6.07 6.01 8.35
CA LEU A 331 7.50 5.82 8.52
C LEU A 331 7.84 4.51 9.23
N SER A 332 7.17 4.23 10.35
CA SER A 332 7.35 2.97 11.08
C SER A 332 6.93 1.76 10.24
N PHE A 333 5.81 1.88 9.53
CA PHE A 333 5.27 0.82 8.69
C PHE A 333 6.21 0.44 7.54
N TYR A 334 6.69 1.40 6.74
CA TYR A 334 7.54 1.06 5.60
C TYR A 334 8.88 0.44 6.05
N LYS A 335 9.48 0.94 7.15
CA LYS A 335 10.73 0.38 7.71
C LYS A 335 10.52 -1.07 8.13
N THR A 336 9.41 -1.32 8.82
CA THR A 336 8.99 -2.66 9.22
C THR A 336 8.87 -3.58 8.01
N ILE A 337 8.19 -3.14 6.94
CA ILE A 337 8.07 -3.93 5.70
C ILE A 337 9.44 -4.21 5.09
N VAL A 338 10.31 -3.21 4.96
CA VAL A 338 11.64 -3.41 4.35
C VAL A 338 12.46 -4.43 5.16
N VAL A 339 12.54 -4.28 6.47
CA VAL A 339 13.35 -5.15 7.32
C VAL A 339 12.76 -6.56 7.41
N ARG A 340 11.46 -6.67 7.72
CA ARG A 340 10.79 -7.96 7.92
C ARG A 340 10.67 -8.70 6.59
N VAL A 341 10.12 -8.06 5.58
CA VAL A 341 9.73 -8.73 4.33
C VAL A 341 10.87 -8.80 3.32
N LEU A 342 11.72 -7.76 3.25
CA LEU A 342 12.76 -7.63 2.22
C LEU A 342 14.19 -7.86 2.72
N GLU A 343 14.45 -8.07 4.02
CA GLU A 343 15.84 -8.27 4.52
C GLU A 343 16.07 -9.50 5.41
N SER A 344 15.30 -9.71 6.47
CA SER A 344 15.72 -10.67 7.51
C SER A 344 14.59 -11.36 8.29
N GLY A 345 13.31 -11.16 7.93
CA GLY A 345 12.19 -11.82 8.61
C GLY A 345 12.16 -11.50 10.10
N LEU A 346 11.85 -12.51 10.92
CA LEU A 346 11.80 -12.38 12.39
C LEU A 346 13.16 -12.01 13.03
N ALA A 347 14.29 -12.23 12.35
CA ALA A 347 15.61 -11.92 12.88
C ALA A 347 16.03 -10.45 12.69
N GLY A 348 15.26 -9.68 11.90
CA GLY A 348 15.58 -8.30 11.59
C GLY A 348 15.45 -7.34 12.76
N ASP A 349 16.38 -6.40 12.85
CA ASP A 349 16.33 -5.28 13.79
C ASP A 349 15.89 -4.01 13.07
N ILE A 350 14.64 -3.61 13.33
CA ILE A 350 14.04 -2.40 12.74
C ILE A 350 14.76 -1.13 13.22
N MET A 351 15.34 -1.15 14.43
CA MET A 351 16.05 0.00 14.99
C MET A 351 17.45 0.16 14.38
N ALA A 352 18.05 -0.93 13.92
CA ALA A 352 19.33 -0.92 13.21
C ALA A 352 19.20 -0.64 11.70
N PHE A 353 17.96 -0.54 11.18
CA PHE A 353 17.72 -0.18 9.79
C PHE A 353 18.27 1.23 9.53
N ASP A 354 19.16 1.36 8.55
CA ASP A 354 19.88 2.60 8.25
C ASP A 354 19.69 3.07 6.80
N GLY A 355 19.01 2.28 5.97
CA GLY A 355 18.74 2.61 4.58
C GLY A 355 18.42 1.42 3.67
N ILE A 356 17.94 1.74 2.47
CA ILE A 356 17.62 0.75 1.44
C ILE A 356 18.90 0.35 0.71
N LYS A 357 19.20 -0.95 0.64
CA LYS A 357 20.39 -1.54 0.00
C LYS A 357 20.00 -2.54 -1.08
N ARG A 358 21.00 -3.04 -1.81
CA ARG A 358 20.83 -3.95 -2.96
C ARG A 358 19.92 -5.15 -2.68
N VAL A 359 20.03 -5.75 -1.50
CA VAL A 359 19.20 -6.90 -1.11
C VAL A 359 17.71 -6.56 -1.10
N HIS A 360 17.34 -5.34 -0.66
CA HIS A 360 15.94 -4.90 -0.62
C HIS A 360 15.38 -4.71 -2.04
N PHE A 361 16.14 -4.07 -2.93
CA PHE A 361 15.74 -3.90 -4.33
C PHE A 361 15.59 -5.24 -5.05
N SER A 362 16.55 -6.14 -4.87
CA SER A 362 16.51 -7.49 -5.46
C SER A 362 15.27 -8.26 -5.00
N ASN A 363 15.00 -8.24 -3.69
CA ASN A 363 13.84 -8.93 -3.12
C ASN A 363 12.51 -8.31 -3.56
N LEU A 364 12.42 -6.98 -3.62
CA LEU A 364 11.22 -6.29 -4.10
C LEU A 364 10.95 -6.58 -5.58
N LYS A 365 11.97 -6.49 -6.44
CA LYS A 365 11.85 -6.82 -7.87
C LYS A 365 11.42 -8.28 -8.08
N ARG A 366 11.94 -9.22 -7.27
CA ARG A 366 11.50 -10.62 -7.30
C ARG A 366 10.01 -10.75 -6.98
N GLU A 367 9.51 -10.10 -5.93
CA GLU A 367 8.09 -10.17 -5.58
C GLU A 367 7.19 -9.47 -6.62
N ILE A 368 7.65 -8.38 -7.25
CA ILE A 368 6.99 -7.76 -8.40
C ILE A 368 6.95 -8.72 -9.59
N ALA A 369 8.03 -9.45 -9.88
CA ALA A 369 8.06 -10.44 -10.96
C ALA A 369 7.08 -11.60 -10.71
N VAL A 370 7.01 -12.11 -9.47
CA VAL A 370 5.99 -13.11 -9.08
C VAL A 370 4.59 -12.57 -9.33
N TYR A 371 4.32 -11.31 -8.95
CA TYR A 371 3.03 -10.66 -9.19
C TYR A 371 2.70 -10.54 -10.69
N LYS A 372 3.65 -10.08 -11.51
CA LYS A 372 3.48 -9.88 -12.95
C LYS A 372 3.21 -11.19 -13.68
N ILE A 373 3.97 -12.25 -13.38
CA ILE A 373 3.78 -13.58 -14.00
C ILE A 373 2.38 -14.12 -13.69
N TYR A 374 1.93 -14.05 -12.43
CA TYR A 374 0.59 -14.51 -12.09
C TYR A 374 -0.51 -13.61 -12.73
N SER A 375 -0.27 -12.30 -12.80
CA SER A 375 -1.20 -11.35 -13.45
C SER A 375 -1.35 -11.63 -14.95
N LYS A 376 -0.28 -12.06 -15.64
CA LYS A 376 -0.35 -12.48 -17.05
C LYS A 376 -1.33 -13.64 -17.26
N TYR A 377 -1.33 -14.62 -16.36
CA TYR A 377 -2.36 -15.66 -16.36
C TYR A 377 -3.77 -15.08 -16.15
N LEU A 378 -3.95 -14.17 -15.20
CA LEU A 378 -5.27 -13.56 -14.99
C LEU A 378 -5.75 -12.77 -16.22
N GLU A 379 -4.84 -12.13 -16.95
CA GLU A 379 -5.15 -11.43 -18.20
C GLU A 379 -5.66 -12.36 -19.31
N THR A 380 -5.21 -13.62 -19.38
CA THR A 380 -5.75 -14.58 -20.37
C THR A 380 -7.21 -14.93 -20.09
N ILE A 381 -7.60 -14.97 -18.81
CA ILE A 381 -9.00 -15.12 -18.42
C ILE A 381 -9.81 -13.87 -18.82
N ALA A 382 -9.21 -12.69 -18.66
CA ALA A 382 -9.85 -11.45 -19.05
C ALA A 382 -10.10 -11.41 -20.56
N SER A 383 -9.12 -11.74 -21.40
CA SER A 383 -9.27 -11.68 -22.86
C SER A 383 -10.35 -12.63 -23.40
N GLU A 384 -10.48 -13.83 -22.83
CA GLU A 384 -11.58 -14.75 -23.17
C GLU A 384 -12.94 -14.22 -22.70
N SER A 385 -13.00 -13.53 -21.56
CA SER A 385 -14.24 -12.90 -21.07
C SER A 385 -14.64 -11.66 -21.88
N VAL A 386 -13.67 -10.97 -22.50
CA VAL A 386 -13.84 -9.75 -23.31
C VAL A 386 -14.35 -10.03 -24.73
N LEU A 387 -14.10 -11.22 -25.29
CA LEU A 387 -14.68 -11.64 -26.57
C LEU A 387 -16.22 -11.85 -26.51
N ALA A 388 -16.82 -11.77 -25.33
CA ALA A 388 -18.26 -11.62 -25.14
C ALA A 388 -18.53 -10.22 -24.56
N SER A 389 -19.49 -9.50 -25.11
CA SER A 389 -19.77 -8.06 -24.95
C SER A 389 -20.10 -7.53 -23.54
N SER A 390 -19.75 -8.21 -22.45
CA SER A 390 -19.91 -7.72 -21.09
C SER A 390 -18.64 -7.97 -20.27
N GLN A 391 -18.00 -6.89 -19.81
CA GLN A 391 -16.83 -6.89 -18.90
C GLN A 391 -17.03 -7.65 -17.57
N ASN A 392 -18.24 -8.17 -17.32
CA ASN A 392 -18.64 -8.89 -16.12
C ASN A 392 -18.99 -10.36 -16.36
N ARG A 393 -18.66 -10.94 -17.53
CA ARG A 393 -18.93 -12.37 -17.75
C ARG A 393 -18.13 -13.19 -16.76
N ARG A 394 -18.83 -13.99 -15.96
CA ARG A 394 -18.23 -14.91 -15.00
C ARG A 394 -18.07 -16.29 -15.65
N ILE A 395 -16.95 -16.96 -15.38
CA ILE A 395 -16.66 -18.30 -15.85
C ILE A 395 -16.62 -19.29 -14.68
N PRO A 396 -17.00 -20.57 -14.87
CA PRO A 396 -16.95 -21.57 -13.80
C PRO A 396 -15.53 -21.77 -13.25
N VAL A 397 -15.40 -21.96 -11.94
CA VAL A 397 -14.11 -22.20 -11.27
C VAL A 397 -13.35 -23.37 -11.88
N GLU A 398 -14.03 -24.45 -12.28
CA GLU A 398 -13.40 -25.60 -12.94
C GLU A 398 -12.69 -25.21 -14.26
N THR A 399 -13.27 -24.26 -15.00
CA THR A 399 -12.66 -23.74 -16.24
C THR A 399 -11.39 -22.96 -15.93
N VAL A 400 -11.45 -22.08 -14.91
CA VAL A 400 -10.29 -21.34 -14.38
C VAL A 400 -9.19 -22.31 -13.96
N GLN A 401 -9.52 -23.33 -13.16
CA GLN A 401 -8.55 -24.32 -12.68
C GLN A 401 -7.90 -25.11 -13.83
N ARG A 402 -8.66 -25.48 -14.86
CA ARG A 402 -8.13 -26.15 -16.05
C ARG A 402 -7.12 -25.27 -16.80
N GLN A 403 -7.42 -23.98 -16.99
CA GLN A 403 -6.51 -23.03 -17.62
C GLN A 403 -5.26 -22.80 -16.76
N LEU A 404 -5.43 -22.68 -15.44
CA LEU A 404 -4.32 -22.54 -14.50
C LEU A 404 -3.36 -23.73 -14.56
N ARG A 405 -3.88 -24.96 -14.72
CA ARG A 405 -3.03 -26.15 -14.88
C ARG A 405 -2.17 -26.10 -16.13
N GLN A 406 -2.65 -25.48 -17.21
CA GLN A 406 -1.95 -25.36 -18.49
C GLN A 406 -0.93 -24.21 -18.51
N PHE A 407 -1.11 -23.18 -17.68
CA PHE A 407 -0.20 -22.04 -17.63
C PHE A 407 1.20 -22.46 -17.15
N ASP A 408 2.25 -22.22 -17.92
CA ASP A 408 3.64 -22.47 -17.51
C ASP A 408 4.35 -21.14 -17.14
N PRO A 409 4.62 -20.87 -15.85
CA PRO A 409 5.32 -19.66 -15.43
C PRO A 409 6.71 -19.48 -16.07
N ALA A 410 7.37 -20.58 -16.48
CA ALA A 410 8.68 -20.51 -17.11
C ALA A 410 8.64 -19.95 -18.54
N SER A 411 7.46 -19.90 -19.16
CA SER A 411 7.28 -19.34 -20.51
C SER A 411 7.35 -17.80 -20.54
N GLU A 412 7.23 -17.12 -19.39
CA GLU A 412 7.25 -15.67 -19.26
C GLU A 412 8.68 -15.08 -19.29
N THR A 413 9.42 -15.41 -20.36
CA THR A 413 10.85 -15.08 -20.53
C THR A 413 11.12 -13.57 -20.51
N ALA A 414 10.17 -12.74 -20.97
CA ALA A 414 10.30 -11.29 -20.97
C ALA A 414 10.38 -10.69 -19.55
N ILE A 415 9.77 -11.34 -18.56
CA ILE A 415 9.85 -10.94 -17.14
C ILE A 415 11.08 -11.56 -16.47
N LEU A 416 11.41 -12.80 -16.83
CA LEU A 416 12.49 -13.56 -16.19
C LEU A 416 13.90 -13.15 -16.63
N LYS A 417 14.05 -12.55 -17.83
CA LYS A 417 15.35 -12.21 -18.43
C LYS A 417 16.24 -11.30 -17.56
N ASP A 418 15.64 -10.52 -16.67
CA ASP A 418 16.35 -9.55 -15.82
C ASP A 418 16.93 -10.20 -14.54
N PHE A 419 16.70 -11.50 -14.35
CA PHE A 419 17.15 -12.26 -13.19
C PHE A 419 18.15 -13.35 -13.57
N ASP A 420 19.06 -13.68 -12.66
CA ASP A 420 19.95 -14.83 -12.79
C ASP A 420 19.17 -16.18 -12.75
N SER A 421 19.79 -17.26 -13.21
CA SER A 421 19.12 -18.57 -13.32
C SER A 421 18.68 -19.19 -11.99
N GLU A 422 19.29 -18.83 -10.86
CA GLU A 422 18.82 -19.28 -9.55
C GLU A 422 17.56 -18.52 -9.14
N THR A 423 17.59 -17.20 -9.27
CA THR A 423 16.45 -16.33 -8.98
C THR A 423 15.26 -16.62 -9.90
N GLN A 424 15.48 -16.88 -11.19
CA GLN A 424 14.42 -17.31 -12.12
C GLN A 424 13.73 -18.59 -11.65
N ARG A 425 14.50 -19.61 -11.25
CA ARG A 425 13.95 -20.88 -10.74
C ARG A 425 13.15 -20.65 -9.46
N LEU A 426 13.62 -19.78 -8.58
CA LEU A 426 12.89 -19.42 -7.36
C LEU A 426 11.55 -18.74 -7.69
N ILE A 427 11.54 -17.74 -8.57
CA ILE A 427 10.32 -17.05 -9.02
C ILE A 427 9.31 -18.06 -9.59
N VAL A 428 9.75 -18.92 -10.52
CA VAL A 428 8.90 -19.95 -11.14
C VAL A 428 8.32 -20.89 -10.09
N ASN A 429 9.13 -21.34 -9.13
CA ASN A 429 8.65 -22.24 -8.08
C ASN A 429 7.64 -21.55 -7.15
N ILE A 430 7.88 -20.28 -6.78
CA ILE A 430 6.90 -19.50 -5.99
C ILE A 430 5.57 -19.42 -6.73
N VAL A 431 5.58 -19.04 -8.02
CA VAL A 431 4.35 -18.96 -8.81
C VAL A 431 3.65 -20.32 -8.87
N LYS A 432 4.38 -21.43 -9.06
CA LYS A 432 3.79 -22.79 -9.04
C LYS A 432 3.07 -23.09 -7.74
N GLU A 433 3.63 -22.74 -6.58
CA GLU A 433 2.97 -22.96 -5.30
C GLU A 433 1.73 -22.08 -5.09
N LEU A 434 1.80 -20.81 -5.52
CA LEU A 434 0.63 -19.92 -5.51
C LEU A 434 -0.49 -20.47 -6.39
N LYS A 435 -0.15 -21.09 -7.54
CA LYS A 435 -1.13 -21.79 -8.37
C LYS A 435 -1.76 -22.98 -7.63
N GLU A 436 -0.96 -23.79 -6.95
CA GLU A 436 -1.45 -24.96 -6.20
C GLU A 436 -2.54 -24.58 -5.18
N GLN A 437 -2.43 -23.42 -4.53
CA GLN A 437 -3.46 -22.92 -3.60
C GLN A 437 -4.84 -22.69 -4.25
N PHE A 438 -4.88 -22.39 -5.54
CA PHE A 438 -6.16 -22.26 -6.26
C PHE A 438 -6.64 -23.60 -6.87
N LEU A 439 -5.76 -24.60 -6.94
CA LEU A 439 -6.04 -25.93 -7.49
C LEU A 439 -6.49 -26.96 -6.45
N ILE A 440 -6.48 -26.61 -5.16
CA ILE A 440 -7.03 -27.47 -4.09
C ILE A 440 -8.53 -27.71 -4.30
N GLN A 441 -9.12 -28.64 -3.54
CA GLN A 441 -10.55 -28.96 -3.66
C GLN A 441 -11.47 -27.78 -3.27
N LYS A 442 -11.04 -26.95 -2.31
CA LYS A 442 -11.81 -25.81 -1.80
C LYS A 442 -10.98 -24.51 -1.80
N PRO A 443 -10.61 -23.93 -2.97
CA PRO A 443 -9.90 -22.67 -3.02
C PRO A 443 -10.67 -21.53 -2.36
N SER A 444 -9.92 -20.48 -1.98
CA SER A 444 -10.52 -19.20 -1.60
C SER A 444 -11.00 -18.48 -2.86
N ILE A 445 -12.29 -18.21 -2.94
CA ILE A 445 -12.95 -17.64 -4.13
C ILE A 445 -13.73 -16.38 -3.76
N TYR A 446 -13.75 -15.40 -4.66
CA TYR A 446 -14.34 -14.09 -4.39
C TYR A 446 -15.60 -13.84 -5.21
N ARG A 447 -16.52 -13.05 -4.65
CA ARG A 447 -17.62 -12.44 -5.39
C ARG A 447 -17.99 -11.13 -4.70
N ASN A 448 -18.20 -10.08 -5.48
CA ASN A 448 -18.63 -8.77 -4.95
C ASN A 448 -17.73 -8.30 -3.80
N LYS A 449 -16.41 -8.43 -3.98
CA LYS A 449 -15.37 -8.09 -2.98
C LYS A 449 -15.37 -8.93 -1.69
N LYS A 450 -16.13 -10.02 -1.60
CA LYS A 450 -16.21 -10.89 -0.42
C LYS A 450 -15.82 -12.34 -0.75
N LEU A 451 -15.21 -13.02 0.21
CA LEU A 451 -14.92 -14.45 0.19
C LEU A 451 -16.24 -15.24 0.17
N MET A 452 -16.34 -16.18 -0.78
CA MET A 452 -17.45 -17.11 -0.88
C MET A 452 -17.12 -18.41 -0.17
N LEU A 453 -18.00 -18.86 0.71
CA LEU A 453 -17.91 -20.16 1.38
C LEU A 453 -19.04 -21.08 0.88
N TYR A 454 -18.73 -21.95 -0.07
CA TYR A 454 -19.68 -22.96 -0.56
C TYR A 454 -19.31 -24.35 -0.05
N ALA A 455 -20.33 -25.16 0.27
CA ALA A 455 -20.16 -26.60 0.46
C ALA A 455 -19.74 -27.28 -0.87
N ASN A 456 -20.39 -26.89 -1.98
CA ASN A 456 -20.04 -27.32 -3.34
C ASN A 456 -19.51 -26.13 -4.18
N GLN A 457 -18.20 -26.08 -4.39
CA GLN A 457 -17.57 -24.98 -5.12
C GLN A 457 -17.68 -25.07 -6.64
N ASN A 458 -18.15 -26.18 -7.21
CA ASN A 458 -18.28 -26.34 -8.67
C ASN A 458 -19.32 -25.39 -9.27
N LEU A 459 -20.23 -24.87 -8.43
CA LEU A 459 -21.23 -23.87 -8.82
C LEU A 459 -20.69 -22.44 -8.81
N ALA A 460 -19.48 -22.22 -8.28
CA ALA A 460 -18.90 -20.90 -8.19
C ALA A 460 -18.42 -20.41 -9.56
N GLN A 461 -18.62 -19.13 -9.81
CA GLN A 461 -18.17 -18.46 -11.02
C GLN A 461 -17.32 -17.24 -10.66
N GLN A 462 -16.24 -17.03 -11.40
CA GLN A 462 -15.25 -15.97 -11.18
C GLN A 462 -15.15 -15.06 -12.40
N ASN A 463 -14.79 -13.81 -12.17
CA ASN A 463 -14.34 -12.89 -13.22
C ASN A 463 -12.93 -12.41 -12.88
N TRP A 464 -12.33 -11.62 -13.77
CA TRP A 464 -10.99 -11.07 -13.57
C TRP A 464 -10.85 -10.32 -12.24
N VAL A 465 -11.79 -9.41 -11.91
CA VAL A 465 -11.71 -8.59 -10.69
C VAL A 465 -11.71 -9.44 -9.42
N ASP A 466 -12.56 -10.47 -9.36
CA ASP A 466 -12.65 -11.36 -8.20
C ASP A 466 -11.38 -12.22 -8.07
N LEU A 467 -10.84 -12.74 -9.16
CA LEU A 467 -9.58 -13.51 -9.15
C LEU A 467 -8.39 -12.65 -8.73
N THR A 468 -8.28 -11.43 -9.26
CA THR A 468 -7.21 -10.49 -8.92
C THR A 468 -7.27 -10.07 -7.44
N ARG A 469 -8.47 -9.92 -6.87
CA ARG A 469 -8.61 -9.71 -5.41
C ARG A 469 -8.16 -10.91 -4.61
N GLY A 470 -8.58 -12.12 -4.99
CA GLY A 470 -8.10 -13.34 -4.34
C GLY A 470 -6.58 -13.46 -4.39
N PHE A 471 -5.98 -13.13 -5.54
CA PHE A 471 -4.53 -13.10 -5.71
C PHE A 471 -3.84 -12.01 -4.87
N TYR A 472 -4.43 -10.82 -4.76
CA TYR A 472 -3.92 -9.77 -3.88
C TYR A 472 -3.86 -10.23 -2.42
N VAL A 473 -4.92 -10.87 -1.91
CA VAL A 473 -4.92 -11.41 -0.54
C VAL A 473 -3.90 -12.55 -0.40
N MET A 474 -3.75 -13.38 -1.42
CA MET A 474 -2.70 -14.40 -1.46
C MET A 474 -1.29 -13.82 -1.34
N MET A 475 -1.02 -12.71 -2.03
CA MET A 475 0.25 -12.00 -1.90
C MET A 475 0.42 -11.36 -0.51
N LEU A 476 -0.62 -10.79 0.07
CA LEU A 476 -0.57 -10.28 1.45
C LEU A 476 -0.24 -11.37 2.47
N SER A 477 -0.90 -12.53 2.39
CA SER A 477 -0.61 -13.67 3.26
C SER A 477 0.82 -14.17 3.08
N ARG A 478 1.35 -14.13 1.85
CA ARG A 478 2.75 -14.47 1.58
C ARG A 478 3.69 -13.47 2.24
N GLN A 479 3.48 -12.16 2.08
CA GLN A 479 4.34 -11.15 2.70
C GLN A 479 4.29 -11.25 4.24
N MET A 480 3.14 -11.58 4.81
CA MET A 480 3.00 -11.84 6.23
C MET A 480 3.87 -13.03 6.69
N LEU A 481 3.87 -14.14 5.94
CA LEU A 481 4.73 -15.28 6.28
C LEU A 481 6.22 -15.02 6.02
N LEU A 482 6.57 -14.23 5.02
CA LEU A 482 7.97 -13.84 4.80
C LEU A 482 8.51 -12.98 5.95
N GLY A 483 7.70 -12.05 6.45
CA GLY A 483 8.09 -11.14 7.53
C GLY A 483 8.06 -11.75 8.92
N TRP A 484 7.01 -12.52 9.23
CA TRP A 484 6.69 -12.98 10.59
C TRP A 484 6.47 -14.49 10.70
N GLY A 485 6.63 -15.23 9.62
CA GLY A 485 6.62 -16.69 9.65
C GLY A 485 7.92 -17.28 10.18
N GLU A 486 7.85 -18.52 10.66
CA GLU A 486 9.02 -19.34 10.96
C GLU A 486 9.55 -19.95 9.65
N THR A 487 10.22 -19.12 8.87
CA THR A 487 10.88 -19.52 7.62
C THR A 487 12.35 -19.12 7.63
N PRO A 488 13.27 -19.97 7.14
CA PRO A 488 14.54 -19.46 6.65
C PRO A 488 14.26 -18.55 5.44
N PHE A 489 14.82 -17.33 5.48
CA PHE A 489 14.52 -16.12 4.73
C PHE A 489 14.40 -16.20 3.17
N VAL A 490 14.47 -17.38 2.52
CA VAL A 490 14.57 -17.52 1.05
C VAL A 490 13.68 -18.63 0.44
N LYS A 491 12.76 -19.28 1.18
CA LYS A 491 12.01 -20.42 0.63
C LYS A 491 10.50 -20.21 0.42
N LEU A 492 10.05 -20.95 -0.59
CA LEU A 492 8.70 -21.45 -0.90
C LEU A 492 7.66 -21.39 0.23
N VAL A 493 6.43 -20.96 -0.11
CA VAL A 493 5.30 -20.81 0.83
C VAL A 493 4.83 -22.15 1.38
N LYS A 494 5.09 -23.27 0.69
CA LYS A 494 4.58 -24.59 1.07
C LYS A 494 5.00 -25.05 2.47
N ASN A 495 6.15 -24.61 2.96
CA ASN A 495 6.65 -24.96 4.30
C ASN A 495 6.58 -23.79 5.28
N ALA A 496 6.06 -22.64 4.82
CA ALA A 496 5.95 -21.45 5.63
C ALA A 496 4.75 -21.56 6.58
N HIS A 497 4.97 -21.15 7.83
CA HIS A 497 3.92 -21.13 8.84
C HIS A 497 4.16 -19.97 9.81
N ALA A 498 3.09 -19.39 10.32
CA ALA A 498 3.15 -18.40 11.39
C ALA A 498 3.02 -19.10 12.74
N SER A 499 3.98 -18.88 13.63
CA SER A 499 3.82 -19.30 15.02
C SER A 499 3.09 -18.23 15.83
N LYS A 500 2.62 -18.61 17.03
CA LYS A 500 2.05 -17.68 18.01
C LYS A 500 2.97 -16.47 18.25
N ARG A 501 4.27 -16.72 18.45
CA ARG A 501 5.30 -15.68 18.63
C ARG A 501 5.37 -14.73 17.43
N GLY A 502 5.41 -15.29 16.22
CA GLY A 502 5.44 -14.50 14.99
C GLY A 502 4.22 -13.60 14.85
N MET A 503 3.03 -14.12 15.14
CA MET A 503 1.78 -13.34 15.09
C MET A 503 1.66 -12.29 16.18
N VAL A 504 2.14 -12.56 17.40
CA VAL A 504 2.22 -11.55 18.48
C VAL A 504 3.10 -10.39 18.04
N GLN A 505 4.26 -10.70 17.45
CA GLN A 505 5.17 -9.69 16.94
C GLN A 505 4.58 -8.90 15.77
N TRP A 506 3.96 -9.58 14.80
CA TRP A 506 3.24 -8.93 13.69
C TRP A 506 2.19 -7.95 14.22
N TYR A 507 1.36 -8.38 15.18
CA TYR A 507 0.32 -7.53 15.76
C TYR A 507 0.92 -6.28 16.41
N ASN A 508 1.98 -6.42 17.21
CA ASN A 508 2.62 -5.28 17.88
C ASN A 508 3.21 -4.28 16.89
N GLU A 509 3.88 -4.77 15.84
CA GLU A 509 4.51 -3.93 14.81
C GLU A 509 3.45 -3.26 13.89
N PHE A 510 2.28 -3.88 13.70
CA PHE A 510 1.20 -3.35 12.87
C PHE A 510 0.15 -2.55 13.65
N LYS A 511 0.19 -2.56 14.98
CA LYS A 511 -0.87 -2.02 15.83
C LYS A 511 -1.26 -0.59 15.49
N ASN A 512 -0.28 0.31 15.41
CA ASN A 512 -0.55 1.74 15.16
C ASN A 512 -1.15 1.95 13.76
N PHE A 513 -0.58 1.29 12.75
CA PHE A 513 -1.13 1.31 11.39
C PHE A 513 -2.57 0.79 11.38
N GLY A 514 -2.81 -0.36 12.02
CA GLY A 514 -4.13 -0.97 12.15
C GLY A 514 -5.15 -0.08 12.87
N ILE A 515 -4.75 0.64 13.91
CA ILE A 515 -5.62 1.59 14.64
C ILE A 515 -5.99 2.77 13.76
N GLU A 516 -5.03 3.38 13.07
CA GLU A 516 -5.27 4.55 12.22
C GLU A 516 -6.20 4.23 11.05
N ILE A 517 -6.00 3.09 10.38
CA ILE A 517 -6.92 2.63 9.32
C ILE A 517 -8.23 2.02 9.85
N LYS A 518 -8.47 2.06 11.16
CA LYS A 518 -9.65 1.52 11.84
C LYS A 518 -9.84 0.01 11.69
N ALA A 519 -8.77 -0.73 11.44
CA ALA A 519 -8.76 -2.19 11.37
C ALA A 519 -8.59 -2.85 12.76
N MET A 520 -7.90 -2.21 13.70
CA MET A 520 -7.64 -2.73 15.05
C MET A 520 -8.25 -1.86 16.14
N ASP A 521 -8.72 -2.48 17.22
CA ASP A 521 -9.26 -1.80 18.40
C ASP A 521 -8.11 -1.26 19.28
N PRO A 522 -8.06 0.05 19.57
CA PRO A 522 -6.97 0.64 20.37
C PRO A 522 -6.92 0.12 21.81
N ARG A 523 -8.04 -0.41 22.35
CA ARG A 523 -8.12 -0.95 23.72
C ARG A 523 -7.55 -2.36 23.84
N VAL A 524 -7.26 -3.02 22.72
CA VAL A 524 -6.80 -4.41 22.71
C VAL A 524 -5.28 -4.45 22.63
N GLU A 525 -4.66 -5.09 23.62
CA GLU A 525 -3.20 -5.15 23.70
C GLU A 525 -2.59 -5.95 22.57
N ASN A 526 -2.91 -7.25 22.47
CA ASN A 526 -2.42 -8.15 21.44
C ASN A 526 -3.41 -9.31 21.17
N GLN A 527 -3.70 -9.61 19.90
CA GLN A 527 -4.57 -10.72 19.48
C GLN A 527 -3.85 -11.74 18.58
N GLY A 528 -2.52 -11.68 18.51
CA GLY A 528 -1.73 -12.52 17.62
C GLY A 528 -1.88 -14.00 17.91
N GLU A 529 -1.77 -14.41 19.18
CA GLU A 529 -1.95 -15.81 19.59
C GLU A 529 -3.38 -16.31 19.34
N ALA A 530 -4.38 -15.52 19.74
CA ALA A 530 -5.79 -15.84 19.51
C ALA A 530 -6.09 -15.99 18.00
N SER A 531 -5.44 -15.20 17.15
CA SER A 531 -5.59 -15.28 15.69
C SER A 531 -5.03 -16.59 15.12
N VAL A 532 -3.89 -17.09 15.63
CA VAL A 532 -3.36 -18.42 15.23
C VAL A 532 -4.33 -19.53 15.61
N ILE A 533 -4.83 -19.49 16.86
CA ILE A 533 -5.76 -20.51 17.34
C ILE A 533 -7.07 -20.47 16.55
N ALA A 534 -7.62 -19.27 16.32
CA ALA A 534 -8.83 -19.10 15.53
C ALA A 534 -8.64 -19.60 14.08
N ALA A 535 -7.49 -19.31 13.46
CA ALA A 535 -7.16 -19.80 12.13
C ALA A 535 -7.15 -21.33 12.08
N ASN A 536 -6.44 -21.97 13.02
CA ASN A 536 -6.29 -23.42 13.10
C ASN A 536 -7.59 -24.15 13.43
N LEU A 537 -8.49 -23.51 14.17
CA LEU A 537 -9.77 -24.10 14.58
C LEU A 537 -10.93 -23.81 13.61
N PHE A 538 -10.94 -22.68 12.89
CA PHE A 538 -12.13 -22.24 12.14
C PHE A 538 -11.94 -22.08 10.64
N THR A 539 -10.72 -22.06 10.12
CA THR A 539 -10.54 -22.07 8.66
C THR A 539 -10.82 -23.47 8.09
N ALA A 540 -11.21 -23.57 6.82
CA ALA A 540 -11.46 -24.85 6.16
C ALA A 540 -10.18 -25.69 5.98
N SER A 541 -9.00 -25.07 5.93
CA SER A 541 -7.70 -25.76 5.94
C SER A 541 -7.17 -26.06 7.34
N GLY A 542 -7.87 -25.62 8.39
CA GLY A 542 -7.45 -25.76 9.77
C GLY A 542 -7.21 -27.21 10.18
N ASN A 543 -6.05 -27.51 10.77
CA ASN A 543 -5.70 -28.87 11.21
C ASN A 543 -5.61 -29.06 12.73
N GLY A 544 -5.70 -27.99 13.53
CA GLY A 544 -5.65 -28.03 14.98
C GLY A 544 -4.27 -28.07 15.63
N ASP A 545 -3.19 -27.84 14.88
CA ASP A 545 -1.84 -27.72 15.44
C ASP A 545 -1.60 -26.33 16.08
N ASP A 546 -0.34 -26.01 16.43
CA ASP A 546 0.05 -24.77 17.10
C ASP A 546 0.57 -23.68 16.14
N LYS A 547 0.43 -23.88 14.82
CA LYS A 547 1.03 -23.07 13.76
C LYS A 547 0.03 -22.79 12.64
N MET A 548 0.09 -21.62 12.03
CA MET A 548 -0.78 -21.28 10.91
C MET A 548 -0.04 -21.49 9.59
N SER A 549 -0.36 -22.54 8.85
CA SER A 549 0.14 -22.79 7.50
C SER A 549 -0.22 -21.68 6.52
N PHE A 550 0.37 -21.68 5.31
CA PHE A 550 0.00 -20.71 4.27
C PHE A 550 -1.48 -20.73 3.90
N SER A 551 -2.09 -21.92 3.79
CA SER A 551 -3.52 -22.04 3.48
C SER A 551 -4.41 -21.48 4.60
N GLU A 552 -4.06 -21.73 5.87
CA GLU A 552 -4.79 -21.18 7.02
C GLU A 552 -4.60 -19.67 7.13
N THR A 553 -3.39 -19.16 6.86
CA THR A 553 -3.08 -17.72 6.79
C THR A 553 -3.91 -17.04 5.71
N LEU A 554 -3.94 -17.64 4.51
CA LEU A 554 -4.73 -17.15 3.38
C LEU A 554 -6.21 -17.06 3.73
N GLN A 555 -6.79 -18.14 4.26
CA GLN A 555 -8.21 -18.16 4.61
C GLN A 555 -8.54 -17.15 5.73
N SER A 556 -7.66 -17.01 6.72
CA SER A 556 -7.83 -16.04 7.81
C SER A 556 -7.84 -14.59 7.31
N PHE A 557 -6.90 -14.23 6.42
CA PHE A 557 -6.86 -12.91 5.81
C PHE A 557 -8.07 -12.66 4.90
N ASN A 558 -8.51 -13.68 4.15
CA ASN A 558 -9.73 -13.58 3.34
C ASN A 558 -10.97 -13.34 4.20
N ILE A 559 -11.10 -14.00 5.35
CA ILE A 559 -12.18 -13.77 6.31
C ILE A 559 -12.12 -12.33 6.85
N LEU A 560 -10.94 -11.86 7.26
CA LEU A 560 -10.75 -10.51 7.80
C LEU A 560 -11.16 -9.42 6.78
N ILE A 561 -10.67 -9.52 5.54
CA ILE A 561 -10.96 -8.53 4.49
C ILE A 561 -12.45 -8.55 4.12
N SER A 562 -13.04 -9.74 4.00
CA SER A 562 -14.45 -9.89 3.64
C SER A 562 -15.38 -9.45 4.79
N GLY A 563 -14.96 -9.69 6.03
CA GLY A 563 -15.64 -9.19 7.22
C GLY A 563 -15.64 -7.67 7.29
N GLY A 564 -14.51 -7.02 6.96
CA GLY A 564 -14.43 -5.57 6.84
C GLY A 564 -15.35 -4.99 5.76
N GLN A 565 -15.43 -5.64 4.60
CA GLN A 565 -16.36 -5.26 3.54
C GLN A 565 -17.82 -5.41 3.97
N THR A 566 -18.16 -6.52 4.63
CA THR A 566 -19.51 -6.77 5.18
C THR A 566 -19.88 -5.72 6.24
N PHE A 567 -18.95 -5.37 7.12
CA PHE A 567 -19.12 -4.32 8.12
C PHE A 567 -19.42 -2.96 7.46
N ASN A 568 -18.68 -2.60 6.40
CA ASN A 568 -18.91 -1.34 5.68
C ASN A 568 -20.30 -1.30 5.02
N GLU A 569 -20.76 -2.41 4.44
CA GLU A 569 -22.12 -2.54 3.90
C GLU A 569 -23.18 -2.39 4.99
N MET A 570 -23.00 -3.05 6.14
CA MET A 570 -23.91 -2.94 7.28
C MET A 570 -23.93 -1.52 7.85
N LYS A 571 -22.77 -0.87 8.00
CA LYS A 571 -22.65 0.52 8.48
C LYS A 571 -23.46 1.47 7.60
N GLN A 572 -23.40 1.32 6.28
CA GLN A 572 -24.21 2.12 5.35
C GLN A 572 -25.72 1.85 5.53
N GLY A 573 -26.11 0.58 5.66
CA GLY A 573 -27.51 0.22 5.91
C GLY A 573 -28.05 0.78 7.22
N LEU A 574 -27.27 0.72 8.30
CA LEU A 574 -27.62 1.26 9.61
C LEU A 574 -27.77 2.78 9.60
N ALA A 575 -26.89 3.49 8.87
CA ALA A 575 -27.01 4.93 8.67
C ALA A 575 -28.30 5.27 7.91
N ASN A 576 -28.60 4.57 6.83
CA ASN A 576 -29.83 4.76 6.04
C ASN A 576 -31.10 4.45 6.83
N ALA A 577 -31.02 3.51 7.78
CA ALA A 577 -32.11 3.14 8.68
C ALA A 577 -32.23 4.04 9.92
N ASN A 578 -31.40 5.09 10.04
CA ASN A 578 -31.33 5.97 11.20
C ASN A 578 -31.08 5.24 12.54
N CYS A 579 -30.28 4.17 12.53
CA CYS A 579 -29.91 3.43 13.75
C CYS A 579 -28.73 4.05 14.51
N ASN A 580 -28.10 5.10 13.97
CA ASN A 580 -26.94 5.77 14.56
C ASN A 580 -27.35 6.61 15.78
N LEU A 581 -26.59 6.45 16.87
CA LEU A 581 -26.64 7.29 18.05
C LEU A 581 -25.68 8.47 17.90
N SER A 582 -25.79 9.48 18.77
CA SER A 582 -24.92 10.67 18.74
C SER A 582 -23.48 10.37 19.17
N ASP A 583 -23.31 9.41 20.08
CA ASP A 583 -22.01 9.06 20.62
C ASP A 583 -21.17 8.32 19.58
N MET A 584 -19.84 8.52 19.62
CA MET A 584 -18.89 7.80 18.79
C MET A 584 -18.22 6.66 19.57
N ASP A 585 -17.94 5.56 18.89
CA ASP A 585 -17.16 4.44 19.40
C ASP A 585 -15.65 4.67 19.25
N VAL A 586 -14.86 3.69 19.70
CA VAL A 586 -13.39 3.76 19.66
C VAL A 586 -12.80 3.81 18.25
N PHE A 587 -13.59 3.52 17.22
CA PHE A 587 -13.20 3.64 15.81
C PHE A 587 -13.60 4.98 15.20
N GLY A 588 -14.28 5.85 15.95
CA GLY A 588 -14.83 7.11 15.44
C GLY A 588 -16.09 6.91 14.59
N ASN A 589 -16.77 5.77 14.75
CA ASN A 589 -18.06 5.51 14.12
C ASN A 589 -19.18 5.77 15.14
N PRO A 590 -20.39 6.17 14.71
CA PRO A 590 -21.52 6.27 15.61
C PRO A 590 -21.82 4.93 16.27
N TRP A 591 -22.14 4.94 17.57
CA TRP A 591 -22.78 3.79 18.21
C TRP A 591 -24.12 3.49 17.54
N ASN A 592 -24.57 2.25 17.61
CA ASN A 592 -25.85 1.85 17.02
C ASN A 592 -26.84 1.38 18.09
N ASN A 593 -28.11 1.78 17.98
CA ASN A 593 -29.16 1.21 18.82
C ASN A 593 -29.32 -0.29 18.51
N GLU A 594 -29.25 -1.15 19.53
CA GLU A 594 -29.23 -2.60 19.34
C GLU A 594 -30.54 -3.15 18.75
N ALA A 595 -31.69 -2.68 19.24
CA ALA A 595 -32.98 -3.12 18.71
C ALA A 595 -33.16 -2.72 17.23
N CYS A 596 -32.76 -1.49 16.88
CA CYS A 596 -32.75 -1.00 15.50
C CYS A 596 -31.81 -1.84 14.63
N PHE A 597 -30.60 -2.14 15.13
CA PHE A 597 -29.63 -2.97 14.45
C PHE A 597 -30.19 -4.35 14.08
N ILE A 598 -30.82 -5.06 15.02
CA ILE A 598 -31.37 -6.39 14.75
C ILE A 598 -32.53 -6.29 13.73
N GLY A 599 -33.36 -5.25 13.84
CA GLY A 599 -34.42 -4.97 12.87
C GLY A 599 -33.91 -4.70 11.45
N GLU A 600 -32.79 -3.97 11.32
CA GLU A 600 -32.15 -3.74 10.03
C GLU A 600 -31.43 -4.99 9.50
N LEU A 601 -30.78 -5.75 10.37
CA LEU A 601 -30.16 -7.01 10.00
C LEU A 601 -31.18 -7.99 9.43
N LYS A 602 -32.36 -8.10 10.04
CA LYS A 602 -33.46 -8.92 9.52
C LYS A 602 -33.94 -8.49 8.14
N ARG A 603 -33.92 -7.20 7.84
CA ARG A 603 -34.30 -6.67 6.51
C ARG A 603 -33.20 -6.89 5.47
N GLY A 604 -31.94 -6.75 5.87
CA GLY A 604 -30.78 -6.73 4.95
C GLY A 604 -29.91 -7.99 4.90
N TYR A 605 -30.15 -9.02 5.71
CA TYR A 605 -29.19 -10.15 5.86
C TYR A 605 -28.83 -10.83 4.53
N LYS A 606 -29.78 -10.96 3.59
CA LYS A 606 -29.52 -11.56 2.26
C LYS A 606 -28.52 -10.75 1.44
N TYR A 607 -28.48 -9.43 1.63
CA TYR A 607 -27.52 -8.54 0.98
C TYR A 607 -26.16 -8.63 1.69
N TYR A 608 -26.14 -8.41 3.02
CA TYR A 608 -24.92 -8.40 3.83
C TYR A 608 -24.16 -9.74 3.75
N PHE A 609 -24.87 -10.86 3.85
CA PHE A 609 -24.30 -12.21 3.84
C PHE A 609 -24.54 -12.97 2.53
N SER A 610 -24.71 -12.25 1.41
CA SER A 610 -24.83 -12.84 0.07
C SER A 610 -23.66 -13.76 -0.32
N ASN A 611 -22.52 -13.65 0.37
CA ASN A 611 -21.35 -14.49 0.19
C ASN A 611 -21.29 -15.73 1.10
N LEU A 612 -22.24 -15.86 2.03
CA LEU A 612 -22.44 -16.99 2.94
C LEU A 612 -23.80 -17.63 2.62
N PRO A 613 -23.89 -18.41 1.52
CA PRO A 613 -25.17 -18.89 1.00
C PRO A 613 -25.87 -19.87 1.95
N ALA A 614 -25.13 -20.75 2.64
CA ALA A 614 -25.77 -21.71 3.55
C ALA A 614 -26.29 -21.01 4.81
N LEU A 615 -25.57 -19.99 5.31
CA LEU A 615 -26.07 -19.11 6.35
C LEU A 615 -27.35 -18.38 5.91
N SER A 616 -27.38 -17.82 4.70
CA SER A 616 -28.55 -17.10 4.19
C SER A 616 -29.79 -17.99 4.11
N VAL A 617 -29.64 -19.24 3.63
CA VAL A 617 -30.72 -20.23 3.59
C VAL A 617 -31.16 -20.64 4.99
N TYR A 618 -30.22 -20.83 5.92
CA TYR A 618 -30.54 -21.12 7.32
C TYR A 618 -31.37 -19.99 7.95
N LEU A 619 -30.94 -18.73 7.79
CA LEU A 619 -31.63 -17.56 8.35
C LEU A 619 -33.04 -17.39 7.78
N GLU A 620 -33.27 -17.75 6.52
CA GLU A 620 -34.60 -17.72 5.89
C GLU A 620 -35.58 -18.74 6.48
N ARG A 621 -35.08 -19.84 7.06
CA ARG A 621 -35.91 -20.88 7.69
C ARG A 621 -36.31 -20.55 9.13
N LEU A 622 -35.69 -19.54 9.74
CA LEU A 622 -35.98 -19.17 11.13
C LEU A 622 -37.29 -18.39 11.22
N THR A 623 -38.07 -18.71 12.26
CA THR A 623 -39.18 -17.83 12.67
C THR A 623 -38.64 -16.47 13.17
N PRO A 624 -39.47 -15.41 13.21
CA PRO A 624 -39.08 -14.12 13.77
C PRO A 624 -38.42 -14.20 15.16
N GLU A 625 -38.94 -15.04 16.05
CA GLU A 625 -38.42 -15.24 17.39
C GLU A 625 -37.08 -15.98 17.36
N GLN A 626 -36.97 -17.07 16.60
CA GLN A 626 -35.70 -17.80 16.46
C GLN A 626 -34.60 -16.94 15.82
N PHE A 627 -34.94 -16.06 14.88
CA PHE A 627 -34.01 -15.12 14.28
C PHE A 627 -33.48 -14.14 15.33
N GLN A 628 -34.38 -13.56 16.13
CA GLN A 628 -34.01 -12.66 17.23
C GLN A 628 -33.09 -13.37 18.22
N ASP A 629 -33.51 -14.54 18.70
CA ASP A 629 -32.75 -15.38 19.63
C ASP A 629 -31.35 -15.71 19.13
N PHE A 630 -31.23 -16.05 17.83
CA PHE A 630 -29.96 -16.39 17.21
C PHE A 630 -28.99 -15.20 17.25
N PHE A 631 -29.43 -14.02 16.83
CA PHE A 631 -28.58 -12.84 16.80
C PHE A 631 -28.31 -12.25 18.18
N VAL A 632 -29.25 -12.31 19.12
CA VAL A 632 -28.99 -11.94 20.53
C VAL A 632 -27.91 -12.85 21.12
N ALA A 633 -28.01 -14.16 20.92
CA ALA A 633 -26.99 -15.09 21.40
C ALA A 633 -25.61 -14.82 20.78
N LEU A 634 -25.58 -14.50 19.48
CA LEU A 634 -24.36 -14.21 18.74
C LEU A 634 -23.72 -12.90 19.17
N LEU A 635 -24.53 -11.84 19.36
CA LEU A 635 -24.09 -10.56 19.90
C LEU A 635 -23.57 -10.72 21.32
N ASP A 636 -24.21 -11.52 22.17
CA ASP A 636 -23.70 -11.84 23.50
C ASP A 636 -22.34 -12.55 23.46
N ALA A 637 -22.05 -13.35 22.43
CA ALA A 637 -20.73 -13.93 22.24
C ALA A 637 -19.71 -12.90 21.74
N ALA A 638 -20.13 -12.01 20.82
CA ALA A 638 -19.27 -11.00 20.24
C ALA A 638 -18.96 -9.84 21.19
N ARG A 639 -19.91 -9.45 22.05
CA ARG A 639 -19.87 -8.21 22.84
C ARG A 639 -18.76 -8.19 23.86
N LYS A 640 -18.03 -7.08 23.95
CA LYS A 640 -16.98 -6.90 24.96
C LYS A 640 -17.52 -6.41 26.31
N GLU A 641 -18.46 -5.48 26.30
CA GLU A 641 -18.98 -4.81 27.50
C GLU A 641 -20.44 -5.15 27.79
N GLU A 642 -20.70 -5.95 28.82
CA GLU A 642 -22.07 -6.40 29.17
C GLU A 642 -23.02 -5.25 29.51
N ALA A 643 -22.49 -4.11 29.98
CA ALA A 643 -23.28 -2.91 30.28
C ALA A 643 -24.02 -2.33 29.05
N ASN A 644 -23.56 -2.63 27.83
CA ASN A 644 -24.18 -2.14 26.59
C ASN A 644 -25.28 -3.08 26.05
N LYS A 645 -25.49 -4.23 26.70
CA LYS A 645 -26.47 -5.23 26.27
C LYS A 645 -27.89 -4.69 26.22
N ASN A 646 -28.59 -4.94 25.12
CA ASN A 646 -29.93 -4.43 24.81
C ASN A 646 -30.02 -2.90 24.72
N VAL A 647 -28.90 -2.18 24.71
CA VAL A 647 -28.85 -0.72 24.67
C VAL A 647 -28.23 -0.26 23.37
N ARG A 648 -26.96 -0.61 23.15
CA ARG A 648 -26.16 -0.10 22.04
C ARG A 648 -25.06 -1.07 21.64
N LEU A 649 -24.63 -0.95 20.39
CA LEU A 649 -23.54 -1.73 19.80
C LEU A 649 -22.47 -0.80 19.25
N GLU A 650 -21.22 -1.16 19.44
CA GLU A 650 -20.09 -0.52 18.77
C GLU A 650 -19.60 -1.32 17.56
N SER A 651 -18.72 -0.70 16.76
CA SER A 651 -18.12 -1.36 15.59
C SER A 651 -17.36 -2.64 15.96
N ALA A 652 -16.75 -2.72 17.16
CA ALA A 652 -16.04 -3.92 17.60
C ALA A 652 -16.98 -5.13 17.69
N ASP A 653 -18.15 -4.94 18.29
CA ASP A 653 -19.15 -5.99 18.48
C ASP A 653 -19.66 -6.51 17.14
N ILE A 654 -19.96 -5.59 16.20
CA ILE A 654 -20.46 -5.94 14.86
C ILE A 654 -19.39 -6.68 14.06
N LYS A 655 -18.13 -6.21 14.07
CA LYS A 655 -17.02 -6.87 13.38
C LYS A 655 -16.78 -8.28 13.93
N MET A 656 -16.79 -8.45 15.25
CA MET A 656 -16.63 -9.77 15.87
C MET A 656 -17.80 -10.70 15.53
N MET A 657 -19.04 -10.21 15.58
CA MET A 657 -20.24 -10.96 15.17
C MET A 657 -20.11 -11.47 13.72
N ILE A 658 -19.64 -10.62 12.81
CA ILE A 658 -19.38 -10.99 11.41
C ILE A 658 -18.30 -12.08 11.33
N SER A 659 -17.16 -11.92 12.00
CA SER A 659 -16.09 -12.94 12.01
C SER A 659 -16.59 -14.30 12.52
N LEU A 660 -17.40 -14.31 13.59
CA LEU A 660 -18.02 -15.54 14.11
C LEU A 660 -18.95 -16.20 13.07
N LEU A 661 -19.67 -15.43 12.25
CA LEU A 661 -20.50 -15.97 11.16
C LEU A 661 -19.64 -16.62 10.07
N TYR A 662 -18.50 -16.04 9.70
CA TYR A 662 -17.55 -16.66 8.77
C TYR A 662 -16.95 -17.95 9.33
N TYR A 663 -16.62 -17.98 10.63
CA TYR A 663 -16.13 -19.19 11.31
C TYR A 663 -17.19 -20.28 11.34
N MET A 664 -18.44 -19.96 11.69
CA MET A 664 -19.55 -20.92 11.61
C MET A 664 -19.70 -21.47 10.20
N GLU A 665 -19.81 -20.59 9.21
CA GLU A 665 -20.03 -21.03 7.82
C GLU A 665 -18.87 -21.92 7.33
N SER A 666 -17.63 -21.61 7.72
CA SER A 666 -16.46 -22.44 7.40
C SER A 666 -16.56 -23.84 8.01
N LEU A 667 -17.02 -23.96 9.27
CA LEU A 667 -17.21 -25.26 9.92
C LEU A 667 -18.29 -26.10 9.23
N TYR A 668 -19.45 -25.50 8.95
CA TYR A 668 -20.53 -26.20 8.24
C TYR A 668 -20.08 -26.59 6.83
N ALA A 669 -19.47 -25.68 6.07
CA ALA A 669 -18.96 -25.98 4.73
C ALA A 669 -17.90 -27.10 4.73
N ALA A 670 -17.19 -27.31 5.84
CA ALA A 670 -16.20 -28.38 5.98
C ALA A 670 -16.81 -29.73 6.40
N HIS A 671 -17.80 -29.72 7.31
CA HIS A 671 -18.22 -30.93 8.03
C HIS A 671 -19.71 -31.31 7.87
N ASP A 672 -20.57 -30.42 7.38
CA ASP A 672 -21.98 -30.73 7.06
C ASP A 672 -22.03 -31.52 5.74
N SER A 673 -21.91 -32.83 5.85
CA SER A 673 -21.77 -33.75 4.72
C SER A 673 -23.09 -34.02 4.01
N ASN A 674 -24.20 -33.99 4.76
CA ASN A 674 -25.55 -34.22 4.24
C ASN A 674 -26.28 -32.93 3.82
N ASN A 675 -25.66 -31.76 4.04
CA ASN A 675 -26.18 -30.42 3.74
C ASN A 675 -27.53 -30.13 4.42
N ASN A 676 -27.75 -30.67 5.63
CA ASN A 676 -28.99 -30.45 6.37
C ASN A 676 -28.93 -29.22 7.30
N PHE A 677 -27.82 -28.46 7.27
CA PHE A 677 -27.56 -27.27 8.08
C PHE A 677 -27.38 -27.54 9.58
N LEU A 678 -27.24 -28.80 9.96
CA LEU A 678 -27.04 -29.30 11.31
C LEU A 678 -25.77 -30.17 11.31
N LEU A 679 -25.13 -30.35 12.47
CA LEU A 679 -24.01 -31.28 12.60
C LEU A 679 -24.45 -32.47 13.46
N SER A 680 -24.42 -33.65 12.85
CA SER A 680 -24.62 -34.91 13.54
C SER A 680 -23.44 -35.25 14.45
N PRO A 681 -23.60 -36.13 15.46
CA PRO A 681 -22.49 -36.61 16.29
C PRO A 681 -21.34 -37.20 15.47
N THR A 682 -21.63 -37.85 14.34
CA THR A 682 -20.62 -38.41 13.44
C THR A 682 -19.79 -37.31 12.78
N GLU A 683 -20.44 -36.26 12.26
CA GLU A 683 -19.73 -35.13 11.62
C GLU A 683 -18.88 -34.36 12.63
N ILE A 684 -19.36 -34.21 13.86
CA ILE A 684 -18.57 -33.59 14.94
C ILE A 684 -17.37 -34.47 15.31
N ARG A 685 -17.50 -35.80 15.33
CA ARG A 685 -16.35 -36.72 15.52
C ARG A 685 -15.34 -36.58 14.38
N THR A 686 -15.79 -36.38 13.15
CA THR A 686 -14.90 -36.10 12.01
C THR A 686 -14.17 -34.76 12.17
N ALA A 687 -14.81 -33.75 12.79
CA ALA A 687 -14.18 -32.46 13.09
C ALA A 687 -13.23 -32.52 14.30
N TYR A 688 -13.44 -33.44 15.25
CA TYR A 688 -12.71 -33.50 16.53
C TYR A 688 -11.18 -33.45 16.43
N PRO A 689 -10.49 -34.12 15.49
CA PRO A 689 -9.03 -34.06 15.40
C PRO A 689 -8.48 -32.62 15.40
N LYS A 690 -9.18 -31.69 14.74
CA LYS A 690 -8.87 -30.26 14.69
C LYS A 690 -8.99 -29.56 16.05
N PHE A 691 -9.91 -30.03 16.88
CA PHE A 691 -10.17 -29.46 18.21
C PHE A 691 -9.48 -30.23 19.33
N LYS A 692 -8.76 -31.33 19.03
CA LYS A 692 -8.21 -32.23 20.05
C LYS A 692 -7.34 -31.51 21.07
N ASN A 693 -6.42 -30.66 20.60
CA ASN A 693 -5.49 -29.94 21.48
C ASN A 693 -6.26 -28.98 22.40
N PHE A 694 -7.11 -28.13 21.80
CA PHE A 694 -7.99 -27.24 22.55
C PHE A 694 -8.87 -27.98 23.57
N ALA A 695 -9.54 -29.06 23.15
CA ALA A 695 -10.40 -29.86 24.01
C ALA A 695 -9.64 -30.49 25.18
N THR A 696 -8.40 -30.94 24.93
CA THR A 696 -7.53 -31.52 25.96
C THR A 696 -7.09 -30.47 26.98
N GLU A 697 -6.66 -29.30 26.53
CA GLU A 697 -6.29 -28.18 27.40
C GLU A 697 -7.49 -27.72 28.23
N PHE A 698 -8.63 -27.47 27.57
CA PHE A 698 -9.87 -27.09 28.22
C PHE A 698 -10.31 -28.10 29.28
N ALA A 699 -10.27 -29.40 28.96
CA ALA A 699 -10.67 -30.45 29.89
C ALA A 699 -9.72 -30.51 31.09
N ARG A 700 -8.41 -30.33 30.90
CA ARG A 700 -7.42 -30.33 31.99
C ARG A 700 -7.55 -29.11 32.89
N GLU A 701 -7.95 -27.97 32.36
CA GLU A 701 -8.10 -26.74 33.12
C GLU A 701 -9.45 -26.68 33.85
N HIS A 702 -10.54 -27.00 33.16
CA HIS A 702 -11.90 -26.77 33.65
C HIS A 702 -12.65 -28.04 34.07
N SER A 703 -12.16 -29.23 33.69
CA SER A 703 -12.82 -30.52 33.97
C SER A 703 -11.91 -31.52 34.70
N LYS A 704 -10.82 -31.03 35.31
CA LYS A 704 -9.83 -31.88 35.99
C LYS A 704 -10.43 -32.85 37.00
N ALA A 705 -11.37 -32.38 37.82
CA ALA A 705 -12.02 -33.22 38.83
C ALA A 705 -12.80 -34.40 38.22
N GLU A 706 -13.44 -34.21 37.07
CA GLU A 706 -14.17 -35.29 36.38
C GLU A 706 -13.21 -36.23 35.65
N LEU A 707 -12.13 -35.69 35.05
CA LEU A 707 -11.04 -36.50 34.49
C LEU A 707 -10.37 -37.38 35.57
N ASP A 708 -10.09 -36.82 36.74
CA ASP A 708 -9.47 -37.54 37.86
C ASP A 708 -10.38 -38.64 38.40
N LYS A 709 -11.70 -38.43 38.42
CA LYS A 709 -12.69 -39.47 38.80
C LYS A 709 -12.69 -40.63 37.79
N PHE A 710 -12.66 -40.32 36.49
CA PHE A 710 -12.59 -41.33 35.43
C PHE A 710 -11.26 -42.12 35.49
N ASN A 711 -10.15 -41.41 35.66
CA ASN A 711 -8.82 -41.99 35.81
C ASN A 711 -8.60 -42.66 37.18
N GLY A 712 -9.52 -42.47 38.13
CA GLY A 712 -9.54 -43.13 39.43
C GLY A 712 -9.75 -44.64 39.32
N ARG A 713 -9.55 -45.37 40.43
CA ARG A 713 -9.66 -46.83 40.47
C ARG A 713 -11.04 -47.34 40.03
N LEU A 714 -12.11 -46.68 40.47
CA LEU A 714 -13.49 -47.05 40.13
C LEU A 714 -13.85 -46.70 38.68
N GLY A 715 -13.41 -45.54 38.18
CA GLY A 715 -13.62 -45.13 36.79
C GLY A 715 -12.91 -46.05 35.81
N ARG A 716 -11.65 -46.40 36.08
CA ARG A 716 -10.89 -47.38 35.26
C ARG A 716 -11.55 -48.76 35.18
N VAL A 717 -12.25 -49.19 36.23
CA VAL A 717 -12.97 -50.47 36.22
C VAL A 717 -14.27 -50.35 35.42
N ALA A 718 -15.06 -49.30 35.66
CA ALA A 718 -16.35 -49.09 35.00
C ALA A 718 -16.24 -48.79 33.49
N TYR A 719 -15.13 -48.13 33.08
CA TYR A 719 -14.93 -47.63 31.71
C TYR A 719 -13.64 -48.18 31.06
N SER A 720 -13.17 -49.36 31.48
CA SER A 720 -11.88 -49.95 31.04
C SER A 720 -11.67 -50.09 29.53
N CYS A 721 -12.75 -50.06 28.74
CA CYS A 721 -12.70 -50.09 27.28
C CYS A 721 -12.56 -48.71 26.62
N TYR A 722 -12.43 -47.63 27.39
CA TYR A 722 -12.26 -46.25 26.92
C TYR A 722 -10.99 -45.62 27.51
N GLY A 723 -10.23 -44.92 26.68
CA GLY A 723 -9.08 -44.14 27.13
C GLY A 723 -9.49 -42.74 27.59
N GLU A 724 -8.58 -42.02 28.26
CA GLU A 724 -8.74 -40.59 28.56
C GLU A 724 -9.04 -39.78 27.29
N GLU A 725 -8.40 -40.10 26.16
CA GLU A 725 -8.67 -39.43 24.88
C GLU A 725 -10.11 -39.62 24.39
N ASP A 726 -10.70 -40.80 24.60
CA ASP A 726 -12.10 -41.04 24.25
C ASP A 726 -13.04 -40.23 25.14
N LEU A 727 -12.73 -40.11 26.43
CA LEU A 727 -13.50 -39.29 27.35
C LEU A 727 -13.42 -37.81 26.97
N ILE A 728 -12.22 -37.28 26.69
CA ILE A 728 -12.05 -35.88 26.27
C ILE A 728 -12.82 -35.62 24.98
N ARG A 729 -12.74 -36.54 24.00
CA ARG A 729 -13.51 -36.44 22.74
C ARG A 729 -15.01 -36.36 23.00
N GLU A 730 -15.57 -37.35 23.70
CA GLU A 730 -17.01 -37.40 23.91
C GLU A 730 -17.49 -36.28 24.84
N SER A 731 -16.63 -35.80 25.76
CA SER A 731 -16.91 -34.62 26.59
C SER A 731 -16.94 -33.34 25.79
N PHE A 732 -16.05 -33.18 24.80
CA PHE A 732 -16.09 -32.05 23.88
C PHE A 732 -17.38 -32.07 23.04
N ILE A 733 -17.76 -33.24 22.50
CA ILE A 733 -19.04 -33.38 21.77
C ILE A 733 -20.21 -33.03 22.69
N PHE A 734 -20.22 -33.57 23.91
CA PHE A 734 -21.26 -33.28 24.88
C PHE A 734 -21.35 -31.79 25.22
N LEU A 735 -20.21 -31.12 25.36
CA LEU A 735 -20.12 -29.68 25.57
C LEU A 735 -20.77 -28.89 24.42
N LEU A 736 -20.53 -29.30 23.17
CA LEU A 736 -21.18 -28.70 22.00
C LEU A 736 -22.71 -28.89 22.02
N PHE A 737 -23.20 -30.02 22.50
CA PHE A 737 -24.65 -30.31 22.56
C PHE A 737 -25.36 -29.67 23.75
N LYS A 738 -24.73 -29.69 24.93
CA LYS A 738 -25.38 -29.39 26.22
C LYS A 738 -24.88 -28.10 26.85
N GLY A 739 -23.84 -27.47 26.30
CA GLY A 739 -23.25 -26.24 26.84
C GLY A 739 -22.59 -26.40 28.21
N ARG A 740 -22.35 -27.64 28.66
CA ARG A 740 -21.67 -28.00 29.90
C ARG A 740 -20.85 -29.27 29.71
N THR A 741 -19.87 -29.51 30.58
CA THR A 741 -19.12 -30.76 30.59
C THR A 741 -19.98 -31.91 31.13
N PRO A 742 -19.76 -33.16 30.69
CA PRO A 742 -20.51 -34.29 31.19
C PRO A 742 -20.10 -34.59 32.64
N LYS A 743 -21.08 -34.98 33.44
CA LYS A 743 -20.91 -35.55 34.77
C LYS A 743 -20.93 -37.08 34.66
N GLN A 744 -20.51 -37.77 35.72
CA GLN A 744 -20.55 -39.24 35.77
C GLN A 744 -21.93 -39.84 35.46
N GLU A 745 -23.02 -39.15 35.80
CA GLU A 745 -24.41 -39.55 35.51
C GLU A 745 -24.80 -39.43 34.02
N ASP A 746 -24.08 -38.62 33.25
CA ASP A 746 -24.28 -38.48 31.80
C ASP A 746 -23.58 -39.60 31.00
N LEU A 747 -22.72 -40.38 31.66
CA LEU A 747 -22.02 -41.51 31.06
C LEU A 747 -22.93 -42.75 31.03
N SER A 748 -22.86 -43.52 29.96
CA SER A 748 -23.58 -44.79 29.82
C SER A 748 -23.24 -45.73 30.98
N THR A 749 -24.25 -46.33 31.64
CA THR A 749 -24.07 -47.09 32.89
C THR A 749 -23.31 -48.41 32.75
N LEU A 750 -23.10 -48.92 31.53
CA LEU A 750 -22.29 -50.11 31.21
C LEU A 750 -21.82 -50.03 29.75
N PRO A 751 -20.82 -49.21 29.41
CA PRO A 751 -20.46 -48.99 28.01
C PRO A 751 -19.54 -50.10 27.46
N CYS A 752 -19.02 -50.95 28.36
CA CYS A 752 -18.12 -52.05 28.07
C CYS A 752 -18.76 -53.44 28.20
N VAL A 753 -20.08 -53.60 27.98
CA VAL A 753 -20.70 -54.94 27.98
C VAL A 753 -20.16 -55.73 26.79
N VAL A 754 -19.21 -56.62 27.04
CA VAL A 754 -18.87 -57.71 26.13
C VAL A 754 -20.07 -58.65 26.14
N THR A 755 -20.74 -58.83 25.00
CA THR A 755 -21.84 -59.78 24.86
C THR A 755 -21.37 -61.16 25.38
N PRO A 756 -22.08 -61.79 26.35
CA PRO A 756 -21.66 -63.09 26.86
C PRO A 756 -21.68 -64.12 25.71
N GLY A 757 -20.49 -64.62 25.32
CA GLY A 757 -20.34 -65.63 24.26
C GLY A 757 -19.28 -65.33 23.20
N ILE A 758 -18.73 -64.11 23.12
CA ILE A 758 -17.66 -63.77 22.18
C ILE A 758 -16.46 -63.19 22.94
N LEU A 759 -15.64 -64.07 23.52
CA LEU A 759 -14.28 -63.73 23.96
C LEU A 759 -13.35 -63.63 22.74
N ARG A 760 -13.62 -62.70 21.82
CA ARG A 760 -12.59 -62.23 20.89
C ARG A 760 -11.86 -61.08 21.57
N ARG A 761 -10.54 -61.24 21.70
CA ARG A 761 -9.61 -60.16 22.05
C ARG A 761 -10.00 -58.94 21.22
N ILE A 762 -10.43 -57.86 21.88
CA ILE A 762 -10.67 -56.58 21.21
C ILE A 762 -9.31 -56.11 20.71
N THR A 763 -9.04 -56.30 19.42
CA THR A 763 -7.91 -55.69 18.74
C THR A 763 -8.27 -54.23 18.41
N PRO A 764 -7.29 -53.34 18.21
CA PRO A 764 -7.54 -51.97 17.75
C PRO A 764 -8.47 -51.90 16.53
N ASP A 765 -8.46 -52.94 15.69
CA ASP A 765 -9.22 -53.00 14.43
C ASP A 765 -10.73 -53.31 14.58
N ASN A 766 -11.25 -53.55 15.80
CA ASN A 766 -12.66 -53.87 16.08
C ASN A 766 -13.34 -52.83 17.01
N LEU A 767 -13.14 -51.55 16.71
CA LEU A 767 -13.67 -50.40 17.46
C LEU A 767 -15.21 -50.25 17.41
N ASP A 768 -15.88 -50.76 16.37
CA ASP A 768 -17.32 -50.52 16.11
C ASP A 768 -18.31 -51.25 17.02
N ASN A 769 -17.85 -52.17 17.89
CA ASN A 769 -18.73 -52.95 18.77
C ASN A 769 -18.89 -52.39 20.20
N ARG A 770 -18.34 -51.21 20.52
CA ARG A 770 -18.50 -50.60 21.86
C ARG A 770 -19.83 -49.84 21.94
N ARG A 771 -20.54 -49.95 23.07
CA ARG A 771 -21.67 -49.04 23.34
C ARG A 771 -21.12 -47.64 23.57
N PRO A 772 -21.67 -46.58 22.95
CA PRO A 772 -21.13 -45.23 23.05
C PRO A 772 -20.99 -44.78 24.51
N LEU A 773 -19.84 -44.17 24.83
CA LEU A 773 -19.53 -43.68 26.18
C LEU A 773 -20.58 -42.69 26.67
N ILE A 774 -21.08 -41.84 25.76
CA ILE A 774 -22.18 -40.91 25.96
C ILE A 774 -23.16 -41.08 24.80
N GLN A 775 -24.45 -41.25 25.11
CA GLN A 775 -25.49 -41.21 24.09
C GLN A 775 -25.84 -39.75 23.76
N HIS A 776 -25.59 -39.35 22.52
CA HIS A 776 -25.98 -38.05 22.01
C HIS A 776 -27.28 -38.20 21.21
N GLU A 777 -28.34 -37.52 21.65
CA GLU A 777 -29.60 -37.43 20.90
C GLU A 777 -29.72 -36.05 20.24
N GLY A 778 -30.15 -36.04 18.97
CA GLY A 778 -30.35 -34.83 18.17
C GLY A 778 -29.15 -34.41 17.32
N GLU A 779 -29.22 -33.20 16.76
CA GLU A 779 -28.17 -32.60 15.94
C GLU A 779 -27.85 -31.18 16.43
N VAL A 780 -26.62 -30.71 16.17
CA VAL A 780 -26.16 -29.38 16.61
C VAL A 780 -26.43 -28.35 15.52
N GLY A 781 -27.37 -27.44 15.79
CA GLY A 781 -27.62 -26.29 14.94
C GLY A 781 -26.69 -25.11 15.21
N ARG A 782 -26.70 -24.11 14.31
CA ARG A 782 -25.83 -22.92 14.39
C ARG A 782 -25.99 -22.16 15.71
N ARG A 783 -27.20 -22.06 16.26
CA ARG A 783 -27.45 -21.44 17.57
C ARG A 783 -26.67 -22.13 18.69
N THR A 784 -26.62 -23.46 18.68
CA THR A 784 -25.95 -24.24 19.74
C THR A 784 -24.43 -24.04 19.68
N ILE A 785 -23.84 -23.93 18.48
CA ILE A 785 -22.41 -23.64 18.28
C ILE A 785 -21.98 -22.29 18.87
N ILE A 786 -22.89 -21.33 19.02
CA ILE A 786 -22.57 -20.04 19.65
C ILE A 786 -22.07 -20.23 21.09
N ASN A 787 -22.57 -21.23 21.82
CA ASN A 787 -22.08 -21.54 23.17
C ASN A 787 -20.61 -21.96 23.14
N THR A 788 -20.18 -22.66 22.09
CA THR A 788 -18.78 -23.02 21.87
C THR A 788 -17.92 -21.78 21.73
N PHE A 789 -18.37 -20.76 20.98
CA PHE A 789 -17.62 -19.50 20.90
C PHE A 789 -17.55 -18.76 22.23
N LYS A 790 -18.62 -18.78 23.04
CA LYS A 790 -18.58 -18.21 24.40
C LYS A 790 -17.53 -18.91 25.26
N ILE A 791 -17.42 -20.23 25.17
CA ILE A 791 -16.41 -21.02 25.87
C ILE A 791 -15.01 -20.68 25.34
N LEU A 792 -14.82 -20.68 24.02
CA LEU A 792 -13.54 -20.33 23.38
C LEU A 792 -13.09 -18.93 23.76
N LYS A 793 -14.01 -17.96 23.77
CA LYS A 793 -13.74 -16.58 24.19
C LYS A 793 -13.22 -16.52 25.63
N ALA A 794 -13.85 -17.26 26.54
CA ALA A 794 -13.42 -17.35 27.93
C ALA A 794 -12.02 -17.96 28.07
N VAL A 795 -11.71 -19.00 27.27
CA VAL A 795 -10.41 -19.69 27.30
C VAL A 795 -9.30 -18.84 26.66
N LEU A 796 -9.61 -18.17 25.55
CA LEU A 796 -8.66 -17.34 24.81
C LEU A 796 -8.42 -15.98 25.44
N SER A 797 -9.11 -15.66 26.56
CA SER A 797 -9.06 -14.35 27.23
C SER A 797 -9.28 -13.18 26.25
N SER A 798 -10.11 -13.40 25.22
CA SER A 798 -10.25 -12.55 24.03
C SER A 798 -11.50 -11.68 24.06
#